data_AF-A0A948JNB0-F1
#
_entry.id   AF-A0A948JNB0-F1
#
_cell.length_a   1.000
_cell.length_b   1.000
_cell.length_c   1.000
_cell.angle_alpha   90.00
_cell.angle_beta   90.00
_cell.angle_gamma   90.00
#
_symmetry.space_group_name_H-M   'P 1'
#
loop_
_entity.id
_entity.type
_entity.pdbx_description
1 polymer ?
#
loop_
_entity_poly.entity_id
_entity_poly.type
_entity_poly.pdbx_seq_one_letter_code
_entity_poly.pdbx_strand_id
1 'polypeptide(L)'
;GTLFADTASFKGYVATTPSDSTLTLTPMNVSTTKKSIPKGALRVSMLSVDFTASCDSGLSIEGVTLTREGFGSRTDIDGVYAVVGGERLTRKRTIEAQNNTVSLHFTRPIVVPACSSKRVDFVADIAAGASVSGEHRLTIRTARDVESNAQRVQSFPVKGGTYTVAAVTTGAVTVEYRTVAPSEVKVGGKGVAIGKFSVTANSVENQVLTSILLNQDGSLKPGDIENIRIRKTNGEVLTNVANKLTTDYVLLTFNPSFVVKQGDNISLEIVADIIGGAGRTIQFKLEEESDLFAVGSVHGKVGGFGSRVAILSKSSPALVAVDAGGFIVETDGPPQQSYGNDARGAVLANVLFTSGNEPASVRSMYVLVQAQTIAGTGIGAGSGSDDEIVELIKNVKLRNLTKGNTVSGVRLSGSNDSLASTQKTYQIYRFDNFNVRGKENWRFEVDFTNNGQGRHPLSGDRFRIFICGEPTHINNTAGAATTNTTGCDFGGALSDKSTAYQIRVEGLTTGDRITDVRPRGSIAGNFHTIATAALTIAQQSTGASDITVKGAKDVTLMRFETRAGSARDILLTRLSFEAEAGSLLNGQNYTLWVDTNGDSEVDTVLQRGASPQGSLLTFDRFIGGGYTIPSTKVINFEVHSAIATSPTSSTLQLKFATNSANFIEAEKVDGSNLSGIRMNGSCTDTCDISVTTGTANLWTIVSQGNLFVAKSSTPVRQQQLLGGTASDPVLRLVLRADNEPVDVTDIQITTAQSNASSIERLELYNGGDSKPFASATTSGCGNATVINTREGVAVSTFCATMNNQRLVVQAGVDVTVIVRAMVKSDTNGGTSNQIAQFWIAGQTSGGVKAVRARGMASSTDLIANNADSSGQGEVIIGRNTFGANADILGSQHRVVMAKITGITNANPDLNGTAVPVGTADIGQFAFTAASNSNSKNGLNEVVLDNIIFTVNALNVALDGDNFRLVRANASEIEHPCSTYSTIGTPMSGIVNGQFLVSCTDLIASALSTTISKGDTAIFSLRVTVTNPSLGKSSTLQVSLQNMTDATKTSFDTTQSHIEWLDRDGQTSQSFFWTDLQTTTVNSTTYRN
;
A
#
# COMPACT_ATOMS: atom_id res chain seq x y z
N GLY A 1 27.62 -89.66 -47.79
CA GLY A 1 28.89 -88.96 -48.03
C GLY A 1 29.20 -88.12 -46.83
N THR A 2 30.40 -88.28 -46.30
CA THR A 2 31.06 -87.62 -45.16
C THR A 2 30.50 -86.28 -44.69
N LEU A 3 30.32 -86.16 -43.37
CA LEU A 3 30.17 -84.92 -42.62
C LEU A 3 31.30 -83.94 -42.99
N PHE A 4 30.95 -82.72 -43.40
CA PHE A 4 31.87 -81.59 -43.26
C PHE A 4 31.72 -81.03 -41.85
N ALA A 5 32.81 -81.15 -41.08
CA ALA A 5 33.04 -80.42 -39.85
C ALA A 5 33.42 -78.97 -40.17
N ASP A 6 32.80 -78.01 -39.49
CA ASP A 6 33.46 -76.86 -38.81
C ASP A 6 32.46 -75.70 -38.59
N THR A 7 31.89 -75.61 -37.39
CA THR A 7 31.30 -74.39 -36.79
C THR A 7 32.23 -73.78 -35.72
N ALA A 8 33.43 -74.32 -35.56
CA ALA A 8 34.41 -73.95 -34.53
C ALA A 8 35.41 -72.85 -34.98
N SER A 9 35.36 -72.35 -36.21
CA SER A 9 36.29 -71.31 -36.71
C SER A 9 35.75 -69.88 -36.82
N PHE A 10 34.53 -69.57 -36.35
CA PHE A 10 34.10 -68.17 -36.23
C PHE A 10 34.79 -67.51 -35.02
N LYS A 11 35.69 -66.54 -35.26
CA LYS A 11 36.30 -65.71 -34.20
C LYS A 11 35.22 -64.88 -33.51
N GLY A 12 34.68 -65.45 -32.43
CA GLY A 12 33.55 -64.92 -31.65
C GLY A 12 32.63 -66.01 -31.08
N TYR A 13 32.75 -67.26 -31.55
CA TYR A 13 32.03 -68.39 -30.95
C TYR A 13 32.73 -68.82 -29.66
N VAL A 14 32.17 -68.42 -28.51
CA VAL A 14 32.46 -69.05 -27.23
C VAL A 14 31.48 -70.20 -27.11
N ALA A 15 31.96 -71.45 -27.09
CA ALA A 15 31.09 -72.60 -26.82
C ALA A 15 30.38 -72.35 -25.48
N THR A 16 29.06 -72.29 -25.50
CA THR A 16 28.29 -72.10 -24.28
C THR A 16 28.57 -73.27 -23.34
N THR A 17 29.05 -72.97 -22.13
CA THR A 17 29.32 -74.00 -21.13
C THR A 17 28.01 -74.73 -20.82
N PRO A 18 27.95 -76.06 -20.95
CA PRO A 18 26.78 -76.82 -20.56
C PRO A 18 26.44 -76.50 -19.10
N SER A 19 25.21 -76.06 -18.86
CA SER A 19 24.63 -75.92 -17.53
C SER A 19 24.18 -77.31 -17.08
N ASP A 20 24.42 -77.67 -15.81
CA ASP A 20 23.91 -78.91 -15.21
C ASP A 20 22.38 -78.92 -15.05
N SER A 21 21.70 -77.85 -15.46
CA SER A 21 20.26 -77.67 -15.31
C SER A 21 19.46 -78.37 -16.41
N THR A 22 18.34 -78.99 -16.02
CA THR A 22 17.32 -79.45 -16.96
C THR A 22 16.34 -78.32 -17.27
N LEU A 23 16.12 -78.04 -18.56
CA LEU A 23 15.11 -77.10 -19.06
C LEU A 23 13.78 -77.81 -19.29
N THR A 24 12.76 -77.43 -18.51
CA THR A 24 11.40 -77.92 -18.68
C THR A 24 10.56 -76.87 -19.40
N LEU A 25 9.93 -77.26 -20.51
CA LEU A 25 9.03 -76.40 -21.26
C LEU A 25 7.58 -76.67 -20.86
N THR A 26 6.88 -75.64 -20.43
CA THR A 26 5.45 -75.77 -20.08
C THR A 26 4.62 -74.86 -20.98
N PRO A 27 3.77 -75.41 -21.88
CA PRO A 27 2.89 -74.59 -22.69
C PRO A 27 1.79 -73.97 -21.82
N MET A 28 1.63 -72.66 -21.90
CA MET A 28 0.70 -71.89 -21.06
C MET A 28 -0.63 -71.59 -21.74
N ASN A 29 -0.74 -71.81 -23.06
CA ASN A 29 -1.95 -71.57 -23.84
C ASN A 29 -2.43 -72.85 -24.58
N VAL A 30 -2.63 -73.96 -23.85
CA VAL A 30 -3.17 -75.21 -24.40
C VAL A 30 -4.71 -75.15 -24.41
N SER A 31 -5.31 -74.76 -25.53
CA SER A 31 -6.77 -74.75 -25.71
C SER A 31 -7.21 -75.99 -26.50
N THR A 32 -8.13 -76.80 -25.97
CA THR A 32 -8.79 -77.90 -26.72
C THR A 32 -9.89 -77.39 -27.65
N THR A 33 -10.32 -76.13 -27.50
CA THR A 33 -11.28 -75.45 -28.37
C THR A 33 -10.57 -74.58 -29.41
N LYS A 34 -11.01 -74.69 -30.67
CA LYS A 34 -10.53 -73.85 -31.80
C LYS A 34 -10.90 -72.39 -31.53
N LYS A 35 -9.91 -71.49 -31.54
CA LYS A 35 -10.13 -70.05 -31.38
C LYS A 35 -10.13 -69.35 -32.74
N SER A 36 -11.06 -68.44 -32.98
CA SER A 36 -11.13 -67.70 -34.25
C SER A 36 -10.30 -66.43 -34.20
N ILE A 37 -9.51 -66.15 -35.25
CA ILE A 37 -8.64 -64.96 -35.35
C ILE A 37 -8.98 -64.15 -36.62
N PRO A 38 -9.10 -62.81 -36.54
CA PRO A 38 -9.36 -61.96 -37.71
C PRO A 38 -8.15 -61.85 -38.65
N LYS A 39 -8.42 -61.50 -39.91
CA LYS A 39 -7.40 -61.16 -40.90
C LYS A 39 -6.65 -59.90 -40.48
N GLY A 40 -5.34 -59.85 -40.76
CA GLY A 40 -4.51 -58.67 -40.46
C GLY A 40 -4.16 -58.48 -38.98
N ALA A 41 -4.54 -59.41 -38.09
CA ALA A 41 -4.21 -59.34 -36.67
C ALA A 41 -2.69 -59.44 -36.46
N LEU A 42 -2.12 -58.54 -35.67
CA LEU A 42 -0.70 -58.55 -35.31
C LEU A 42 -0.50 -59.16 -33.92
N ARG A 43 0.69 -59.69 -33.66
CA ARG A 43 1.08 -60.23 -32.34
C ARG A 43 0.10 -61.29 -31.78
N VAL A 44 -0.47 -62.14 -32.62
CA VAL A 44 -1.35 -63.24 -32.16
C VAL A 44 -0.51 -64.27 -31.40
N SER A 45 -0.74 -64.45 -30.08
CA SER A 45 0.01 -65.43 -29.29
C SER A 45 -0.38 -66.87 -29.64
N MET A 46 0.37 -67.44 -30.59
CA MET A 46 0.14 -68.77 -31.13
C MET A 46 0.69 -69.88 -30.22
N LEU A 47 1.76 -69.58 -29.47
CA LEU A 47 2.36 -70.47 -28.48
C LEU A 47 3.02 -69.65 -27.37
N SER A 48 2.57 -69.81 -26.14
CA SER A 48 3.19 -69.24 -24.94
C SER A 48 3.87 -70.36 -24.17
N VAL A 49 5.15 -70.22 -23.84
CA VAL A 49 5.93 -71.24 -23.12
C VAL A 49 6.59 -70.63 -21.90
N ASP A 50 6.41 -71.26 -20.75
CA ASP A 50 7.23 -71.02 -19.58
C ASP A 50 8.48 -71.91 -19.66
N PHE A 51 9.62 -71.26 -19.90
CA PHE A 51 10.94 -71.88 -19.87
C PHE A 51 11.41 -71.94 -18.42
N THR A 52 11.42 -73.14 -17.85
CA THR A 52 11.74 -73.33 -16.43
C THR A 52 13.08 -74.06 -16.27
N ALA A 53 14.04 -73.38 -15.66
CA ALA A 53 15.31 -73.99 -15.28
C ALA A 53 15.14 -74.77 -13.97
N SER A 54 15.74 -75.96 -13.88
CA SER A 54 15.85 -76.67 -12.61
C SER A 54 16.66 -75.87 -11.56
N CYS A 55 16.62 -76.32 -10.32
CA CYS A 55 17.30 -75.64 -9.22
C CYS A 55 18.83 -75.79 -9.22
N ASP A 56 19.37 -76.65 -10.08
CA ASP A 56 20.79 -77.00 -10.09
C ASP A 56 21.67 -75.86 -10.61
N SER A 57 21.22 -75.13 -11.63
CA SER A 57 21.86 -73.88 -12.10
C SER A 57 20.94 -73.10 -13.05
N GLY A 58 21.26 -71.83 -13.30
CA GLY A 58 20.61 -71.05 -14.36
C GLY A 58 21.14 -71.43 -15.74
N LEU A 59 20.38 -71.10 -16.78
CA LEU A 59 20.69 -71.42 -18.17
C LEU A 59 20.34 -70.27 -19.11
N SER A 60 20.86 -70.30 -20.33
CA SER A 60 20.58 -69.33 -21.39
C SER A 60 20.03 -70.01 -22.65
N ILE A 61 19.06 -69.36 -23.28
CA ILE A 61 18.42 -69.82 -24.53
C ILE A 61 18.73 -68.79 -25.61
N GLU A 62 19.32 -69.24 -26.72
CA GLU A 62 19.79 -68.40 -27.82
C GLU A 62 18.80 -68.35 -28.98
N GLY A 63 18.02 -69.41 -29.16
CA GLY A 63 17.04 -69.50 -30.22
C GLY A 63 16.05 -70.64 -30.06
N VAL A 64 14.96 -70.54 -30.80
CA VAL A 64 13.92 -71.58 -30.87
C VAL A 64 13.45 -71.70 -32.32
N THR A 65 13.35 -72.94 -32.79
CA THR A 65 12.73 -73.30 -34.06
C THR A 65 11.29 -73.76 -33.80
N LEU A 66 10.34 -73.13 -34.48
CA LEU A 66 8.93 -73.45 -34.38
C LEU A 66 8.47 -74.13 -35.67
N THR A 67 7.62 -75.14 -35.56
CA THR A 67 6.94 -75.74 -36.72
C THR A 67 5.49 -75.30 -36.77
N ARG A 68 5.03 -74.84 -37.95
CA ARG A 68 3.62 -74.55 -38.21
C ARG A 68 2.89 -75.84 -38.59
N GLU A 69 1.75 -76.07 -37.93
CA GLU A 69 0.86 -77.19 -38.20
C GLU A 69 -0.57 -76.67 -38.47
N GLY A 70 -1.40 -77.48 -39.14
CA GLY A 70 -2.79 -77.16 -39.49
C GLY A 70 -3.04 -77.08 -41.01
N PHE A 71 -4.32 -77.01 -41.39
CA PHE A 71 -4.76 -77.11 -42.79
C PHE A 71 -4.77 -75.77 -43.55
N GLY A 72 -4.49 -74.64 -42.89
CA GLY A 72 -4.39 -73.33 -43.56
C GLY A 72 -3.10 -73.16 -44.37
N SER A 73 -3.07 -72.17 -45.26
CA SER A 73 -1.92 -71.86 -46.11
C SER A 73 -0.77 -71.27 -45.29
N ARG A 74 0.48 -71.61 -45.60
CA ARG A 74 1.64 -71.01 -44.93
C ARG A 74 1.64 -69.47 -45.05
N THR A 75 1.17 -68.95 -46.18
CA THR A 75 1.12 -67.51 -46.47
C THR A 75 0.00 -66.78 -45.72
N ASP A 76 -0.85 -67.49 -44.98
CA ASP A 76 -1.82 -66.85 -44.09
C ASP A 76 -1.13 -66.20 -42.86
N ILE A 77 0.13 -66.56 -42.58
CA ILE A 77 0.98 -65.93 -41.57
C ILE A 77 2.09 -65.13 -42.27
N ASP A 78 2.11 -63.81 -42.05
CA ASP A 78 3.12 -62.89 -42.60
C ASP A 78 4.49 -63.06 -41.95
N GLY A 79 4.52 -63.46 -40.68
CA GLY A 79 5.75 -63.79 -39.98
C GLY A 79 5.54 -64.05 -38.49
N VAL A 80 6.57 -64.61 -37.87
CA VAL A 80 6.59 -65.03 -36.46
C VAL A 80 7.79 -64.38 -35.77
N TYR A 81 7.62 -64.04 -34.51
CA TYR A 81 8.68 -63.52 -33.63
C TYR A 81 8.35 -63.81 -32.17
N ALA A 82 9.34 -63.62 -31.30
CA ALA A 82 9.17 -63.82 -29.87
C ALA A 82 9.03 -62.49 -29.12
N VAL A 83 8.14 -62.49 -28.13
CA VAL A 83 7.84 -61.35 -27.26
C VAL A 83 7.97 -61.79 -25.79
N VAL A 84 8.53 -60.93 -24.95
CA VAL A 84 8.58 -61.10 -23.49
C VAL A 84 8.11 -59.80 -22.85
N GLY A 85 7.05 -59.87 -22.02
CA GLY A 85 6.54 -58.68 -21.32
C GLY A 85 6.09 -57.54 -22.25
N GLY A 86 5.74 -57.84 -23.50
CA GLY A 86 5.34 -56.85 -24.52
C GLY A 86 6.50 -56.33 -25.41
N GLU A 87 7.76 -56.60 -25.05
CA GLU A 87 8.94 -56.28 -25.85
C GLU A 87 9.22 -57.38 -26.88
N ARG A 88 9.51 -56.99 -28.13
CA ARG A 88 9.91 -57.91 -29.19
C ARG A 88 11.40 -58.23 -29.06
N LEU A 89 11.75 -59.51 -28.90
CA LEU A 89 13.14 -59.96 -28.67
C LEU A 89 13.81 -60.56 -29.91
N THR A 90 13.08 -60.75 -31.00
CA THR A 90 13.60 -61.31 -32.25
C THR A 90 13.13 -60.46 -33.42
N ARG A 91 13.88 -60.47 -34.51
CA ARG A 91 13.35 -59.97 -35.79
C ARG A 91 12.16 -60.84 -36.21
N LYS A 92 11.22 -60.24 -36.94
CA LYS A 92 10.13 -60.98 -37.61
C LYS A 92 10.73 -61.87 -38.68
N ARG A 93 10.35 -63.15 -38.71
CA ARG A 93 10.80 -64.13 -39.70
C ARG A 93 9.60 -64.78 -40.38
N THR A 94 9.69 -64.98 -41.68
CA THR A 94 8.70 -65.72 -42.46
C THR A 94 8.87 -67.22 -42.22
N ILE A 95 7.77 -67.98 -42.30
CA ILE A 95 7.81 -69.45 -42.17
C ILE A 95 8.43 -70.02 -43.43
N GLU A 96 9.30 -71.02 -43.36
CA GLU A 96 9.96 -71.65 -44.50
C GLU A 96 9.04 -72.64 -45.24
N ALA A 97 9.20 -72.76 -46.56
CA ALA A 97 8.23 -73.48 -47.41
C ALA A 97 8.42 -75.00 -47.37
N GLN A 98 9.67 -75.46 -47.31
CA GLN A 98 10.04 -76.86 -47.49
C GLN A 98 9.65 -77.73 -46.29
N ASN A 99 9.76 -77.20 -45.07
CA ASN A 99 9.60 -77.93 -43.81
C ASN A 99 8.51 -77.33 -42.89
N ASN A 100 7.88 -76.21 -43.28
CA ASN A 100 6.95 -75.43 -42.45
C ASN A 100 7.55 -74.95 -41.11
N THR A 101 8.86 -74.72 -41.03
CA THR A 101 9.51 -74.24 -39.79
C THR A 101 9.89 -72.76 -39.85
N VAL A 102 10.13 -72.14 -38.68
CA VAL A 102 10.71 -70.80 -38.54
C VAL A 102 11.71 -70.81 -37.38
N SER A 103 12.96 -70.44 -37.67
CA SER A 103 14.01 -70.32 -36.66
C SER A 103 14.12 -68.88 -36.18
N LEU A 104 13.94 -68.68 -34.88
CA LEU A 104 14.04 -67.38 -34.22
C LEU A 104 15.28 -67.35 -33.35
N HIS A 105 16.20 -66.43 -33.64
CA HIS A 105 17.34 -66.15 -32.77
C HIS A 105 17.05 -64.90 -31.95
N PHE A 106 17.26 -64.99 -30.65
CA PHE A 106 17.10 -63.87 -29.74
C PHE A 106 18.25 -62.90 -29.94
N THR A 107 17.94 -61.60 -30.09
CA THR A 107 18.97 -60.55 -30.23
C THR A 107 19.83 -60.43 -28.96
N ARG A 108 19.32 -60.93 -27.84
CA ARG A 108 20.03 -61.17 -26.58
C ARG A 108 19.57 -62.52 -26.02
N PRO A 109 20.47 -63.42 -25.58
CA PRO A 109 20.06 -64.70 -25.01
C PRO A 109 19.08 -64.52 -23.84
N ILE A 110 18.04 -65.36 -23.77
CA ILE A 110 17.11 -65.37 -22.64
C ILE A 110 17.78 -66.11 -21.49
N VAL A 111 18.13 -65.37 -20.44
CA VAL A 111 18.69 -65.94 -19.22
C VAL A 111 17.56 -66.33 -18.26
N VAL A 112 17.51 -67.62 -17.91
CA VAL A 112 16.59 -68.17 -16.92
C VAL A 112 17.40 -68.54 -15.68
N PRO A 113 17.28 -67.78 -14.58
CA PRO A 113 17.92 -68.13 -13.31
C PRO A 113 17.48 -69.51 -12.77
N ALA A 114 18.31 -70.13 -11.93
CA ALA A 114 17.98 -71.39 -11.26
C ALA A 114 16.65 -71.30 -10.48
N CYS A 115 15.88 -72.38 -10.45
CA CYS A 115 14.55 -72.47 -9.83
C CYS A 115 13.52 -71.44 -10.35
N SER A 116 13.71 -70.84 -11.52
CA SER A 116 12.82 -69.80 -12.03
C SER A 116 12.30 -70.09 -13.43
N SER A 117 11.20 -69.43 -13.78
CA SER A 117 10.57 -69.53 -15.09
C SER A 117 10.58 -68.18 -15.80
N LYS A 118 10.85 -68.19 -17.10
CA LYS A 118 10.63 -67.04 -17.99
C LYS A 118 9.57 -67.39 -19.03
N ARG A 119 8.52 -66.57 -19.09
CA ARG A 119 7.48 -66.69 -20.11
C ARG A 119 7.94 -66.05 -21.40
N VAL A 120 7.83 -66.79 -22.49
CA VAL A 120 8.05 -66.29 -23.85
C VAL A 120 6.81 -66.55 -24.67
N ASP A 121 6.32 -65.50 -25.32
CA ASP A 121 5.19 -65.57 -26.24
C ASP A 121 5.71 -65.59 -27.67
N PHE A 122 5.50 -66.71 -28.37
CA PHE A 122 5.74 -66.82 -29.80
C PHE A 122 4.48 -66.38 -30.54
N VAL A 123 4.59 -65.19 -31.12
CA VAL A 123 3.47 -64.50 -31.74
C VAL A 123 3.58 -64.54 -33.25
N ALA A 124 2.43 -64.56 -33.92
CA ALA A 124 2.33 -64.50 -35.37
C ALA A 124 1.55 -63.26 -35.81
N ASP A 125 1.99 -62.66 -36.91
CA ASP A 125 1.20 -61.66 -37.63
C ASP A 125 0.43 -62.36 -38.74
N ILE A 126 -0.89 -62.20 -38.76
CA ILE A 126 -1.78 -62.82 -39.74
C ILE A 126 -1.89 -61.91 -40.94
N ALA A 127 -1.69 -62.48 -42.14
CA ALA A 127 -1.77 -61.73 -43.38
C ALA A 127 -3.16 -61.11 -43.55
N ALA A 128 -3.21 -59.88 -44.07
CA ALA A 128 -4.49 -59.26 -44.43
C ALA A 128 -5.26 -60.07 -45.49
N GLY A 129 -4.53 -60.78 -46.36
CA GLY A 129 -5.05 -61.68 -47.38
C GLY A 129 -5.31 -63.12 -46.93
N ALA A 130 -5.21 -63.43 -45.64
CA ALA A 130 -5.34 -64.80 -45.14
C ALA A 130 -6.68 -65.46 -45.54
N SER A 131 -6.62 -66.76 -45.86
CA SER A 131 -7.78 -67.56 -46.27
C SER A 131 -8.68 -67.89 -45.09
N VAL A 132 -9.99 -67.64 -45.22
CA VAL A 132 -10.98 -67.94 -44.17
C VAL A 132 -11.02 -69.46 -43.93
N SER A 133 -11.22 -69.87 -42.68
CA SER A 133 -11.20 -71.26 -42.21
C SER A 133 -9.83 -71.94 -42.24
N GLY A 134 -8.76 -71.22 -42.61
CA GLY A 134 -7.39 -71.70 -42.47
C GLY A 134 -7.05 -71.98 -41.00
N GLU A 135 -6.63 -73.21 -40.68
CA GLU A 135 -6.24 -73.59 -39.33
C GLU A 135 -4.73 -73.59 -39.15
N HIS A 136 -4.26 -72.95 -38.09
CA HIS A 136 -2.84 -72.79 -37.77
C HIS A 136 -2.55 -73.06 -36.29
N ARG A 137 -1.38 -73.61 -36.03
CA ARG A 137 -0.78 -73.77 -34.70
C ARG A 137 0.74 -73.72 -34.82
N LEU A 138 1.42 -73.24 -33.78
CA LEU A 138 2.86 -73.38 -33.63
C LEU A 138 3.21 -74.48 -32.62
N THR A 139 4.22 -75.26 -32.94
CA THR A 139 4.68 -76.41 -32.16
C THR A 139 6.21 -76.41 -32.09
N ILE A 140 6.77 -76.63 -30.90
CA ILE A 140 8.18 -77.03 -30.75
C ILE A 140 8.18 -78.57 -30.71
N ARG A 141 8.79 -79.23 -31.70
CA ARG A 141 8.57 -80.66 -31.93
C ARG A 141 9.50 -81.54 -31.11
N THR A 142 10.75 -81.12 -30.97
CA THR A 142 11.80 -81.91 -30.33
C THR A 142 12.75 -81.03 -29.52
N ALA A 143 13.56 -81.67 -28.68
CA ALA A 143 14.61 -80.99 -27.91
C ALA A 143 15.64 -80.25 -28.79
N ARG A 144 15.84 -80.68 -30.05
CA ARG A 144 16.77 -80.03 -30.97
C ARG A 144 16.26 -78.70 -31.51
N ASP A 145 14.97 -78.44 -31.37
CA ASP A 145 14.37 -77.18 -31.82
C ASP A 145 14.57 -76.04 -30.80
N VAL A 146 15.31 -76.26 -29.71
CA VAL A 146 15.66 -75.25 -28.71
C VAL A 146 17.17 -75.16 -28.61
N GLU A 147 17.72 -74.02 -29.03
CA GLU A 147 19.14 -73.69 -28.93
C GLU A 147 19.40 -73.12 -27.53
N SER A 148 19.96 -73.93 -26.65
CA SER A 148 20.28 -73.55 -25.27
C SER A 148 21.50 -74.31 -24.75
N ASN A 149 22.05 -73.86 -23.63
CA ASN A 149 23.15 -74.54 -22.97
C ASN A 149 22.70 -75.55 -21.88
N ALA A 150 21.41 -75.92 -21.82
CA ALA A 150 20.90 -76.84 -20.81
C ALA A 150 21.40 -78.29 -21.01
N GLN A 151 21.65 -79.04 -19.92
CA GLN A 151 22.07 -80.45 -20.00
C GLN A 151 21.00 -81.33 -20.68
N ARG A 152 19.73 -81.04 -20.42
CA ARG A 152 18.59 -81.75 -21.00
C ARG A 152 17.40 -80.81 -21.18
N VAL A 153 16.71 -80.93 -22.32
CA VAL A 153 15.43 -80.23 -22.58
C VAL A 153 14.31 -81.26 -22.69
N GLN A 154 13.18 -81.02 -22.03
CA GLN A 154 12.06 -81.98 -21.97
C GLN A 154 10.67 -81.33 -22.19
N SER A 155 9.63 -82.18 -22.28
CA SER A 155 8.21 -81.85 -22.51
C SER A 155 7.72 -81.78 -23.97
N PHE A 156 8.37 -82.49 -24.90
CA PHE A 156 8.03 -82.47 -26.33
C PHE A 156 6.98 -83.52 -26.74
N PRO A 157 6.13 -83.24 -27.76
CA PRO A 157 6.03 -81.97 -28.47
C PRO A 157 5.28 -80.91 -27.66
N VAL A 158 5.81 -79.67 -27.62
CA VAL A 158 5.16 -78.53 -26.97
C VAL A 158 4.26 -77.85 -27.99
N LYS A 159 2.95 -78.03 -27.85
CA LYS A 159 1.94 -77.58 -28.81
C LYS A 159 1.15 -76.39 -28.28
N GLY A 160 0.98 -75.36 -29.10
CA GLY A 160 0.06 -74.27 -28.84
C GLY A 160 -1.40 -74.66 -29.09
N GLY A 161 -2.32 -73.70 -28.94
CA GLY A 161 -3.71 -73.86 -29.39
C GLY A 161 -3.83 -73.90 -30.92
N THR A 162 -4.92 -74.48 -31.43
CA THR A 162 -5.29 -74.35 -32.85
C THR A 162 -6.16 -73.11 -33.05
N TYR A 163 -5.77 -72.27 -34.00
CA TYR A 163 -6.49 -71.05 -34.36
C TYR A 163 -7.01 -71.12 -35.79
N THR A 164 -8.23 -70.64 -36.01
CA THR A 164 -8.92 -70.63 -37.30
C THR A 164 -9.12 -69.20 -37.79
N VAL A 165 -8.67 -68.88 -39.00
CA VAL A 165 -8.84 -67.55 -39.59
C VAL A 165 -10.33 -67.27 -39.86
N ALA A 166 -10.85 -66.17 -39.34
CA ALA A 166 -12.23 -65.73 -39.50
C ALA A 166 -12.40 -64.77 -40.69
N ALA A 167 -13.64 -64.62 -41.17
CA ALA A 167 -14.01 -63.65 -42.20
C ALA A 167 -14.18 -62.20 -41.68
N VAL A 168 -13.45 -61.82 -40.62
CA VAL A 168 -13.47 -60.46 -40.03
C VAL A 168 -12.08 -59.84 -40.05
N THR A 169 -11.99 -58.51 -40.16
CA THR A 169 -10.73 -57.75 -40.18
C THR A 169 -10.67 -56.82 -38.97
N THR A 170 -9.52 -56.70 -38.31
CA THR A 170 -9.36 -55.78 -37.16
C THR A 170 -9.32 -54.31 -37.60
N GLY A 171 -9.52 -53.39 -36.64
CA GLY A 171 -9.11 -52.00 -36.86
C GLY A 171 -7.61 -51.84 -37.08
N ALA A 172 -7.21 -50.68 -37.57
CA ALA A 172 -5.83 -50.36 -37.93
C ALA A 172 -5.42 -48.96 -37.45
N VAL A 173 -4.13 -48.80 -37.18
CA VAL A 173 -3.47 -47.57 -36.77
C VAL A 173 -2.44 -47.16 -37.83
N THR A 174 -2.37 -45.87 -38.14
CA THR A 174 -1.35 -45.29 -39.02
C THR A 174 -0.48 -44.31 -38.25
N VAL A 175 0.84 -44.40 -38.41
CA VAL A 175 1.83 -43.48 -37.82
C VAL A 175 2.44 -42.61 -38.92
N GLU A 176 2.47 -41.29 -38.68
CA GLU A 176 3.09 -40.29 -39.57
C GLU A 176 4.04 -39.40 -38.76
N TYR A 177 5.30 -39.25 -39.17
CA TYR A 177 6.25 -38.35 -38.50
C TYR A 177 5.94 -36.88 -38.76
N ARG A 178 6.24 -36.02 -37.79
CA ARG A 178 6.04 -34.57 -37.84
C ARG A 178 7.33 -33.83 -37.50
N THR A 179 7.43 -32.58 -37.94
CA THR A 179 8.56 -31.70 -37.59
C THR A 179 8.51 -31.27 -36.13
N VAL A 180 9.68 -30.96 -35.57
CA VAL A 180 9.86 -30.40 -34.23
C VAL A 180 10.30 -28.94 -34.38
N ALA A 181 9.72 -28.05 -33.58
CA ALA A 181 10.10 -26.64 -33.50
C ALA A 181 10.32 -26.25 -32.03
N PRO A 182 11.47 -25.65 -31.66
CA PRO A 182 12.64 -25.40 -32.51
C PRO A 182 13.37 -26.70 -32.92
N SER A 183 14.07 -26.68 -34.05
CA SER A 183 14.91 -27.80 -34.54
C SER A 183 16.31 -27.84 -33.89
N GLU A 184 16.51 -27.03 -32.84
CA GLU A 184 17.74 -26.89 -32.08
C GLU A 184 17.39 -26.75 -30.60
N VAL A 185 18.14 -27.46 -29.75
CA VAL A 185 18.02 -27.45 -28.29
C VAL A 185 19.38 -27.16 -27.67
N LYS A 186 19.41 -26.70 -26.41
CA LYS A 186 20.66 -26.33 -25.73
C LYS A 186 21.01 -27.33 -24.63
N VAL A 187 22.30 -27.56 -24.41
CA VAL A 187 22.79 -28.29 -23.23
C VAL A 187 22.22 -27.66 -21.96
N GLY A 188 21.70 -28.48 -21.05
CA GLY A 188 21.00 -28.06 -19.83
C GLY A 188 19.49 -27.80 -20.01
N GLY A 189 18.95 -27.90 -21.22
CA GLY A 189 17.51 -27.78 -21.48
C GLY A 189 16.72 -28.94 -20.85
N LYS A 190 15.61 -28.65 -20.17
CA LYS A 190 14.75 -29.66 -19.51
C LYS A 190 13.40 -29.80 -20.20
N GLY A 191 12.94 -31.04 -20.39
CA GLY A 191 11.64 -31.38 -20.96
C GLY A 191 11.41 -30.83 -22.37
N VAL A 192 12.48 -30.69 -23.14
CA VAL A 192 12.44 -30.13 -24.50
C VAL A 192 11.93 -31.18 -25.50
N ALA A 193 11.21 -30.73 -26.53
CA ALA A 193 10.73 -31.60 -27.59
C ALA A 193 11.90 -32.04 -28.48
N ILE A 194 12.03 -33.35 -28.65
CA ILE A 194 13.14 -34.00 -29.39
C ILE A 194 12.64 -34.96 -30.49
N GLY A 195 11.31 -35.12 -30.62
CA GLY A 195 10.66 -35.88 -31.68
C GLY A 195 9.16 -35.63 -31.68
N LYS A 196 8.50 -35.81 -32.84
CA LYS A 196 7.05 -35.63 -32.98
C LYS A 196 6.47 -36.56 -34.03
N PHE A 197 5.31 -37.14 -33.74
CA PHE A 197 4.58 -37.99 -34.68
C PHE A 197 3.07 -37.87 -34.45
N SER A 198 2.27 -38.35 -35.40
CA SER A 198 0.83 -38.47 -35.26
C SER A 198 0.36 -39.90 -35.46
N VAL A 199 -0.68 -40.27 -34.71
CA VAL A 199 -1.29 -41.61 -34.68
C VAL A 199 -2.75 -41.47 -35.09
N THR A 200 -3.13 -42.15 -36.17
CA THR A 200 -4.50 -42.13 -36.72
C THR A 200 -5.15 -43.51 -36.59
N ALA A 201 -6.32 -43.60 -35.98
CA ALA A 201 -7.13 -44.82 -36.00
C ALA A 201 -8.06 -44.82 -37.23
N ASN A 202 -8.19 -45.95 -37.93
CA ASN A 202 -9.16 -46.08 -39.01
C ASN A 202 -10.61 -46.05 -38.49
N SER A 203 -11.59 -46.10 -39.39
CA SER A 203 -13.02 -46.01 -39.06
C SER A 203 -13.65 -47.31 -38.54
N VAL A 204 -12.84 -48.34 -38.22
CA VAL A 204 -13.35 -49.68 -37.86
C VAL A 204 -13.65 -49.81 -36.37
N GLU A 205 -12.73 -49.40 -35.50
CA GLU A 205 -12.92 -49.44 -34.04
C GLU A 205 -11.91 -48.53 -33.30
N ASN A 206 -12.21 -48.15 -32.06
CA ASN A 206 -11.27 -47.40 -31.21
C ASN A 206 -10.01 -48.24 -30.95
N GLN A 207 -8.86 -47.57 -30.88
CA GLN A 207 -7.53 -48.17 -30.74
C GLN A 207 -6.94 -47.81 -29.39
N VAL A 208 -6.54 -48.80 -28.60
CA VAL A 208 -5.91 -48.61 -27.29
C VAL A 208 -4.40 -48.81 -27.42
N LEU A 209 -3.63 -47.73 -27.32
CA LEU A 209 -2.16 -47.76 -27.32
C LEU A 209 -1.65 -48.23 -25.96
N THR A 210 -0.76 -49.23 -25.98
CA THR A 210 -0.26 -49.89 -24.77
C THR A 210 1.23 -49.66 -24.58
N SER A 211 2.03 -49.81 -25.63
CA SER A 211 3.48 -49.58 -25.57
C SER A 211 4.04 -49.18 -26.92
N ILE A 212 5.20 -48.52 -26.91
CA ILE A 212 5.94 -48.12 -28.09
C ILE A 212 7.45 -48.30 -27.86
N LEU A 213 8.13 -48.96 -28.79
CA LEU A 213 9.59 -49.09 -28.82
C LEU A 213 10.15 -48.11 -29.85
N LEU A 214 11.01 -47.20 -29.42
CA LEU A 214 11.62 -46.19 -30.28
C LEU A 214 13.13 -46.41 -30.41
N ASN A 215 13.65 -46.24 -31.62
CA ASN A 215 15.08 -46.24 -31.95
C ASN A 215 15.58 -44.81 -32.13
N GLN A 216 16.75 -44.51 -31.57
CA GLN A 216 17.48 -43.26 -31.76
C GLN A 216 18.53 -43.46 -32.86
N ASP A 217 18.45 -42.68 -33.94
CA ASP A 217 19.25 -42.85 -35.17
C ASP A 217 20.16 -41.63 -35.44
N GLY A 218 20.33 -40.75 -34.45
CA GLY A 218 21.17 -39.55 -34.52
C GLY A 218 22.61 -39.80 -34.06
N SER A 219 23.43 -38.74 -33.99
CA SER A 219 24.83 -38.86 -33.53
C SER A 219 25.00 -38.78 -32.00
N LEU A 220 23.92 -38.52 -31.27
CA LEU A 220 23.91 -38.39 -29.81
C LEU A 220 24.20 -39.72 -29.08
N LYS A 221 24.96 -39.69 -27.98
CA LYS A 221 25.28 -40.88 -27.19
C LYS A 221 24.22 -41.16 -26.11
N PRO A 222 24.04 -42.42 -25.66
CA PRO A 222 23.03 -42.78 -24.65
C PRO A 222 23.06 -42.01 -23.33
N GLY A 223 24.20 -41.43 -22.94
CA GLY A 223 24.36 -40.65 -21.71
C GLY A 223 24.15 -39.15 -21.87
N ASP A 224 23.94 -38.64 -23.08
CA ASP A 224 23.77 -37.20 -23.35
C ASP A 224 22.32 -36.73 -23.11
N ILE A 225 21.36 -37.66 -22.90
CA ILE A 225 19.94 -37.38 -22.62
C ILE A 225 19.40 -38.23 -21.48
N GLU A 226 18.43 -37.69 -20.75
CA GLU A 226 17.68 -38.42 -19.71
C GLU A 226 16.19 -38.07 -19.69
N ASN A 227 15.42 -38.76 -18.85
CA ASN A 227 14.01 -38.49 -18.58
C ASN A 227 13.09 -38.50 -19.83
N ILE A 228 13.32 -39.48 -20.71
CA ILE A 228 12.61 -39.64 -21.99
C ILE A 228 11.17 -40.10 -21.73
N ARG A 229 10.19 -39.41 -22.33
CA ARG A 229 8.75 -39.72 -22.21
C ARG A 229 7.95 -39.17 -23.39
N ILE A 230 6.75 -39.71 -23.60
CA ILE A 230 5.79 -39.19 -24.59
C ILE A 230 4.72 -38.37 -23.90
N ARG A 231 4.42 -37.20 -24.47
CA ARG A 231 3.32 -36.32 -24.04
C ARG A 231 2.46 -35.87 -25.23
N LYS A 232 1.25 -35.40 -24.95
CA LYS A 232 0.46 -34.61 -25.91
C LYS A 232 1.04 -33.21 -26.07
N THR A 233 0.70 -32.54 -27.17
CA THR A 233 1.08 -31.12 -27.40
C THR A 233 0.61 -30.17 -26.28
N ASN A 234 -0.44 -30.53 -25.54
CA ASN A 234 -0.93 -29.76 -24.39
C ASN A 234 -0.11 -29.97 -23.09
N GLY A 235 0.95 -30.77 -23.14
CA GLY A 235 1.83 -31.04 -22.00
C GLY A 235 1.55 -32.33 -21.21
N GLU A 236 0.41 -32.98 -21.43
CA GLU A 236 0.00 -34.19 -20.70
C GLU A 236 0.91 -35.39 -21.02
N VAL A 237 1.62 -35.90 -20.01
CA VAL A 237 2.48 -37.09 -20.15
C VAL A 237 1.62 -38.35 -20.20
N LEU A 238 1.84 -39.18 -21.22
CA LEU A 238 1.04 -40.39 -21.46
C LEU A 238 1.77 -41.68 -21.10
N THR A 239 3.08 -41.64 -20.90
CA THR A 239 3.93 -42.83 -20.67
C THR A 239 4.68 -42.77 -19.36
N ASN A 240 5.28 -43.89 -18.96
CA ASN A 240 6.37 -43.88 -17.99
C ASN A 240 7.57 -43.01 -18.46
N VAL A 241 8.46 -42.70 -17.52
CA VAL A 241 9.71 -41.97 -17.78
C VAL A 241 10.86 -42.97 -17.87
N ALA A 242 11.58 -42.96 -18.99
CA ALA A 242 12.79 -43.72 -19.17
C ALA A 242 14.01 -42.83 -18.93
N ASN A 243 14.80 -43.14 -17.90
CA ASN A 243 15.92 -42.28 -17.50
C ASN A 243 17.07 -42.27 -18.52
N LYS A 244 17.19 -43.27 -19.39
CA LYS A 244 18.24 -43.35 -20.41
C LYS A 244 17.85 -44.29 -21.54
N LEU A 245 18.59 -44.21 -22.65
CA LEU A 245 18.56 -45.20 -23.72
C LEU A 245 19.22 -46.52 -23.26
N THR A 246 18.70 -47.64 -23.74
CA THR A 246 19.36 -48.96 -23.63
C THR A 246 19.97 -49.30 -24.98
N THR A 247 21.29 -49.11 -25.11
CA THR A 247 21.93 -49.00 -26.42
C THR A 247 21.27 -47.83 -27.17
N ASP A 248 20.62 -48.05 -28.32
CA ASP A 248 19.97 -47.00 -29.10
C ASP A 248 18.44 -47.02 -28.99
N TYR A 249 17.86 -47.83 -28.09
CA TYR A 249 16.41 -48.02 -27.99
C TYR A 249 15.85 -47.54 -26.65
N VAL A 250 14.57 -47.15 -26.67
CA VAL A 250 13.76 -46.88 -25.48
C VAL A 250 12.36 -47.47 -25.62
N LEU A 251 11.94 -48.27 -24.62
CA LEU A 251 10.59 -48.78 -24.49
C LEU A 251 9.78 -47.84 -23.58
N LEU A 252 8.66 -47.34 -24.08
CA LEU A 252 7.72 -46.52 -23.33
C LEU A 252 6.35 -47.22 -23.26
N THR A 253 5.80 -47.32 -22.07
CA THR A 253 4.50 -47.93 -21.78
C THR A 253 3.51 -46.83 -21.45
N PHE A 254 2.35 -46.84 -22.10
CA PHE A 254 1.26 -45.91 -21.83
C PHE A 254 0.62 -46.26 -20.48
N ASN A 255 0.62 -45.32 -19.54
CA ASN A 255 0.10 -45.53 -18.19
C ASN A 255 -0.69 -44.29 -17.70
N PRO A 256 -2.04 -44.32 -17.74
CA PRO A 256 -2.88 -45.43 -18.19
C PRO A 256 -2.81 -45.65 -19.72
N SER A 257 -3.29 -46.81 -20.21
CA SER A 257 -3.36 -47.07 -21.65
C SER A 257 -4.16 -45.98 -22.38
N PHE A 258 -3.68 -45.55 -23.55
CA PHE A 258 -4.20 -44.36 -24.22
C PHE A 258 -5.16 -44.73 -25.36
N VAL A 259 -6.39 -44.19 -25.34
CA VAL A 259 -7.41 -44.49 -26.36
C VAL A 259 -7.41 -43.44 -27.46
N VAL A 260 -7.23 -43.88 -28.71
CA VAL A 260 -7.48 -43.11 -29.93
C VAL A 260 -8.83 -43.57 -30.49
N LYS A 261 -9.81 -42.67 -30.62
CA LYS A 261 -11.13 -43.06 -31.12
C LYS A 261 -11.08 -43.35 -32.62
N GLN A 262 -11.99 -44.17 -33.11
CA GLN A 262 -12.09 -44.48 -34.53
C GLN A 262 -12.18 -43.19 -35.37
N GLY A 263 -11.35 -43.09 -36.42
CA GLY A 263 -11.26 -41.90 -37.27
C GLY A 263 -10.45 -40.72 -36.70
N ASP A 264 -10.06 -40.74 -35.42
CA ASP A 264 -9.27 -39.66 -34.82
C ASP A 264 -7.80 -39.72 -35.27
N ASN A 265 -7.18 -38.54 -35.30
CA ASN A 265 -5.76 -38.33 -35.52
C ASN A 265 -5.18 -37.52 -34.33
N ILE A 266 -4.24 -38.09 -33.60
CA ILE A 266 -3.64 -37.49 -32.41
C ILE A 266 -2.15 -37.20 -32.65
N SER A 267 -1.69 -35.99 -32.32
CA SER A 267 -0.26 -35.64 -32.35
C SER A 267 0.38 -35.82 -30.97
N LEU A 268 1.56 -36.45 -30.95
CA LEU A 268 2.34 -36.80 -29.78
C LEU A 268 3.77 -36.29 -29.91
N GLU A 269 4.36 -35.87 -28.79
CA GLU A 269 5.74 -35.37 -28.68
C GLU A 269 6.58 -36.30 -27.82
N ILE A 270 7.81 -36.56 -28.26
CA ILE A 270 8.87 -37.17 -27.47
C ILE A 270 9.65 -36.03 -26.81
N VAL A 271 9.80 -36.07 -25.49
CA VAL A 271 10.54 -35.07 -24.72
C VAL A 271 11.63 -35.69 -23.86
N ALA A 272 12.71 -34.95 -23.62
CA ALA A 272 13.82 -35.35 -22.75
C ALA A 272 14.53 -34.13 -22.13
N ASP A 273 15.41 -34.40 -21.16
CA ASP A 273 16.38 -33.45 -20.64
C ASP A 273 17.72 -33.64 -21.37
N ILE A 274 18.37 -32.52 -21.75
CA ILE A 274 19.64 -32.51 -22.49
C ILE A 274 20.79 -32.32 -21.51
N ILE A 275 21.59 -33.37 -21.30
CA ILE A 275 22.68 -33.39 -20.33
C ILE A 275 24.01 -33.00 -20.97
N GLY A 276 24.18 -33.24 -22.27
CA GLY A 276 25.41 -32.91 -23.00
C GLY A 276 25.27 -33.06 -24.51
N GLY A 277 26.40 -33.27 -25.18
CA GLY A 277 26.42 -33.57 -26.62
C GLY A 277 26.31 -32.36 -27.54
N ALA A 278 26.81 -31.19 -27.15
CA ALA A 278 26.92 -30.02 -28.03
C ALA A 278 27.58 -30.41 -29.37
N GLY A 279 26.99 -29.96 -30.48
CA GLY A 279 27.37 -30.31 -31.84
C GLY A 279 26.85 -31.67 -32.36
N ARG A 280 26.04 -32.42 -31.59
CA ARG A 280 25.42 -33.70 -32.00
C ARG A 280 23.94 -33.55 -32.35
N THR A 281 23.34 -34.63 -32.85
CA THR A 281 21.95 -34.69 -33.36
C THR A 281 21.10 -35.77 -32.72
N ILE A 282 19.81 -35.48 -32.56
CA ILE A 282 18.78 -36.40 -32.05
C ILE A 282 17.78 -36.73 -33.17
N GLN A 283 17.44 -38.01 -33.36
CA GLN A 283 16.40 -38.48 -34.29
C GLN A 283 15.74 -39.76 -33.76
N PHE A 284 14.41 -39.79 -33.58
CA PHE A 284 13.68 -40.96 -33.03
C PHE A 284 12.69 -41.57 -34.04
N LYS A 285 12.73 -42.90 -34.24
CA LYS A 285 11.88 -43.63 -35.20
C LYS A 285 11.34 -44.97 -34.64
N LEU A 286 10.23 -45.45 -35.22
CA LEU A 286 9.81 -46.85 -35.21
C LEU A 286 10.55 -47.60 -36.32
N GLU A 287 11.11 -48.76 -36.03
CA GLU A 287 11.80 -49.56 -37.05
C GLU A 287 10.84 -50.48 -37.80
N GLU A 288 9.83 -51.01 -37.10
CA GLU A 288 8.90 -52.01 -37.62
C GLU A 288 7.47 -51.70 -37.17
N GLU A 289 6.47 -52.14 -37.95
CA GLU A 289 5.04 -51.91 -37.64
C GLU A 289 4.67 -52.43 -36.24
N SER A 290 5.27 -53.55 -35.83
CA SER A 290 5.03 -54.16 -34.52
C SER A 290 5.61 -53.37 -33.34
N ASP A 291 6.44 -52.34 -33.56
CA ASP A 291 7.08 -51.59 -32.47
C ASP A 291 6.09 -50.68 -31.73
N LEU A 292 4.96 -50.34 -32.35
CA LEU A 292 3.79 -49.80 -31.68
C LEU A 292 2.79 -50.92 -31.38
N PHE A 293 2.41 -51.08 -30.11
CA PHE A 293 1.38 -52.04 -29.73
C PHE A 293 0.06 -51.33 -29.45
N ALA A 294 -0.90 -51.54 -30.35
CA ALA A 294 -2.27 -51.03 -30.28
C ALA A 294 -3.28 -52.18 -30.29
N VAL A 295 -4.35 -52.06 -29.51
CA VAL A 295 -5.40 -53.08 -29.40
C VAL A 295 -6.76 -52.48 -29.72
N GLY A 296 -7.45 -53.07 -30.70
CA GLY A 296 -8.83 -52.72 -31.04
C GLY A 296 -9.82 -53.00 -29.92
N SER A 297 -10.68 -52.03 -29.63
CA SER A 297 -11.63 -52.08 -28.51
C SER A 297 -12.71 -53.15 -28.63
N VAL A 298 -13.03 -53.64 -29.84
CA VAL A 298 -14.08 -54.64 -30.08
C VAL A 298 -13.45 -56.02 -30.29
N HIS A 299 -12.50 -56.15 -31.21
CA HIS A 299 -11.97 -57.46 -31.63
C HIS A 299 -10.68 -57.83 -30.89
N GLY A 300 -9.77 -56.87 -30.71
CA GLY A 300 -8.46 -57.11 -30.10
C GLY A 300 -8.52 -57.38 -28.58
N LYS A 301 -9.38 -56.66 -27.86
CA LYS A 301 -9.47 -56.74 -26.38
C LYS A 301 -9.98 -58.09 -25.87
N VAL A 302 -10.93 -58.70 -26.57
CA VAL A 302 -11.49 -60.03 -26.21
C VAL A 302 -10.57 -61.17 -26.69
N GLY A 303 -9.87 -60.96 -27.81
CA GLY A 303 -9.03 -61.98 -28.46
C GLY A 303 -7.55 -61.99 -28.08
N GLY A 304 -7.04 -60.94 -27.43
CA GLY A 304 -5.65 -60.85 -26.98
C GLY A 304 -4.62 -60.63 -28.10
N PHE A 305 -5.02 -59.98 -29.19
CA PHE A 305 -4.16 -59.67 -30.34
C PHE A 305 -4.18 -58.18 -30.68
N GLY A 306 -3.11 -57.73 -31.35
CA GLY A 306 -2.91 -56.35 -31.76
C GLY A 306 -3.62 -56.00 -33.07
N SER A 307 -3.99 -54.74 -33.19
CA SER A 307 -4.48 -54.13 -34.43
C SER A 307 -3.33 -53.86 -35.39
N ARG A 308 -3.63 -53.81 -36.70
CA ARG A 308 -2.62 -53.57 -37.73
C ARG A 308 -2.04 -52.16 -37.60
N VAL A 309 -0.72 -52.03 -37.62
CA VAL A 309 -0.03 -50.73 -37.64
C VAL A 309 0.60 -50.51 -39.00
N ALA A 310 0.53 -49.30 -39.54
CA ALA A 310 1.22 -48.90 -40.77
C ALA A 310 2.05 -47.64 -40.52
N ILE A 311 3.32 -47.65 -40.94
CA ILE A 311 4.20 -46.48 -40.90
C ILE A 311 4.19 -45.84 -42.30
N LEU A 312 3.77 -44.59 -42.42
CA LEU A 312 3.68 -43.93 -43.74
C LEU A 312 5.08 -43.63 -44.29
N SER A 313 5.43 -44.32 -45.38
CA SER A 313 6.73 -44.23 -46.06
C SER A 313 7.07 -42.85 -46.64
N LYS A 314 6.10 -41.92 -46.70
CA LYS A 314 6.30 -40.54 -47.18
C LYS A 314 6.74 -39.54 -46.10
N SER A 315 6.81 -39.94 -44.82
CA SER A 315 7.22 -39.06 -43.70
C SER A 315 8.56 -39.50 -43.11
N SER A 316 9.45 -38.55 -42.80
CA SER A 316 10.75 -38.82 -42.16
C SER A 316 10.79 -38.30 -40.70
N PRO A 317 11.49 -39.00 -39.79
CA PRO A 317 11.68 -38.52 -38.41
C PRO A 317 12.43 -37.19 -38.34
N ALA A 318 12.04 -36.31 -37.42
CA ALA A 318 12.70 -35.02 -37.21
C ALA A 318 14.15 -35.16 -36.70
N LEU A 319 15.05 -34.33 -37.23
CA LEU A 319 16.44 -34.19 -36.78
C LEU A 319 16.57 -32.91 -35.93
N VAL A 320 17.09 -33.03 -34.71
CA VAL A 320 17.24 -31.91 -33.76
C VAL A 320 18.71 -31.74 -33.37
N ALA A 321 19.26 -30.51 -33.44
CA ALA A 321 20.66 -30.18 -33.09
C ALA A 321 20.84 -29.74 -31.62
N VAL A 322 22.05 -29.89 -31.06
CA VAL A 322 22.39 -29.50 -29.68
C VAL A 322 23.48 -28.41 -29.63
N ASP A 323 23.26 -27.30 -28.90
CA ASP A 323 24.17 -26.13 -28.76
C ASP A 323 24.67 -25.89 -27.32
N ALA A 324 25.80 -25.16 -27.16
CA ALA A 324 26.43 -24.80 -25.89
C ALA A 324 25.83 -23.50 -25.28
N GLY A 325 25.88 -23.32 -23.95
CA GLY A 325 25.28 -22.16 -23.27
C GLY A 325 26.03 -20.82 -23.46
N GLY A 326 25.40 -19.66 -23.18
CA GLY A 326 26.01 -18.32 -23.28
C GLY A 326 26.44 -17.68 -21.94
N PHE A 327 27.20 -16.57 -21.98
CA PHE A 327 27.65 -15.81 -20.80
C PHE A 327 27.47 -14.29 -20.98
N ILE A 328 26.97 -13.60 -19.97
CA ILE A 328 26.68 -12.15 -20.02
C ILE A 328 27.46 -11.43 -18.92
N VAL A 329 28.04 -10.27 -19.25
CA VAL A 329 28.68 -9.33 -18.32
C VAL A 329 28.03 -7.96 -18.46
N GLU A 330 27.50 -7.41 -17.38
CA GLU A 330 26.86 -6.09 -17.36
C GLU A 330 27.41 -5.24 -16.20
N THR A 331 27.44 -3.92 -16.38
CA THR A 331 27.70 -2.96 -15.29
C THR A 331 26.40 -2.30 -14.86
N ASP A 332 26.04 -2.40 -13.58
CA ASP A 332 24.76 -1.92 -13.02
C ASP A 332 24.99 -0.92 -11.87
N GLY A 333 25.49 0.26 -12.22
CA GLY A 333 25.84 1.30 -11.26
C GLY A 333 27.11 1.00 -10.45
N PRO A 334 27.29 1.60 -9.26
CA PRO A 334 26.36 2.54 -8.63
C PRO A 334 26.22 3.84 -9.46
N PRO A 335 25.20 4.66 -9.20
CA PRO A 335 25.16 6.04 -9.67
C PRO A 335 26.47 6.77 -9.33
N GLN A 336 26.75 7.91 -9.97
CA GLN A 336 27.93 8.71 -9.63
C GLN A 336 27.93 9.00 -8.11
N GLN A 337 29.07 8.78 -7.46
CA GLN A 337 29.24 8.90 -6.01
C GLN A 337 30.50 9.71 -5.72
N SER A 338 30.57 10.29 -4.52
CA SER A 338 31.78 10.89 -4.00
C SER A 338 32.45 9.97 -2.98
N TYR A 339 33.77 9.88 -3.03
CA TYR A 339 34.59 9.15 -2.06
C TYR A 339 35.59 10.09 -1.40
N GLY A 340 35.91 9.84 -0.13
CA GLY A 340 37.08 10.46 0.50
C GLY A 340 38.38 10.05 -0.20
N ASN A 341 39.40 10.90 -0.11
CA ASN A 341 40.73 10.65 -0.69
C ASN A 341 41.51 9.48 -0.03
N ASP A 342 40.98 8.91 1.05
CA ASP A 342 41.47 7.76 1.81
C ASP A 342 40.38 6.68 2.01
N ALA A 343 39.29 6.74 1.24
CA ALA A 343 38.16 5.83 1.40
C ALA A 343 38.54 4.37 1.10
N ARG A 344 38.15 3.45 1.99
CA ARG A 344 38.35 2.01 1.84
C ARG A 344 37.10 1.32 1.32
N GLY A 345 37.27 0.36 0.42
CA GLY A 345 36.17 -0.39 -0.21
C GLY A 345 35.29 0.45 -1.13
N ALA A 346 35.85 1.50 -1.75
CA ALA A 346 35.14 2.32 -2.72
C ALA A 346 34.69 1.47 -3.91
N VAL A 347 33.38 1.48 -4.20
CA VAL A 347 32.77 0.67 -5.25
C VAL A 347 32.77 1.46 -6.56
N LEU A 348 33.63 1.09 -7.51
CA LEU A 348 33.70 1.76 -8.81
C LEU A 348 32.74 1.15 -9.86
N ALA A 349 32.22 -0.04 -9.61
CA ALA A 349 31.13 -0.64 -10.38
C ALA A 349 30.47 -1.80 -9.64
N ASN A 350 29.17 -1.98 -9.81
CA ASN A 350 28.52 -3.28 -9.65
C ASN A 350 28.56 -4.00 -11.00
N VAL A 351 29.00 -5.26 -10.98
CA VAL A 351 29.11 -6.11 -12.16
C VAL A 351 28.16 -7.27 -12.02
N LEU A 352 27.28 -7.44 -13.00
CA LEU A 352 26.34 -8.54 -13.06
C LEU A 352 26.85 -9.57 -14.06
N PHE A 353 27.09 -10.79 -13.58
CA PHE A 353 27.43 -11.93 -14.42
C PHE A 353 26.24 -12.85 -14.55
N THR A 354 25.93 -13.29 -15.77
CA THR A 354 24.90 -14.30 -16.01
C THR A 354 25.48 -15.45 -16.82
N SER A 355 25.55 -16.65 -16.24
CA SER A 355 25.78 -17.88 -17.00
C SER A 355 24.45 -18.42 -17.55
N GLY A 356 24.50 -19.05 -18.71
CA GLY A 356 23.34 -19.68 -19.34
C GLY A 356 22.87 -20.95 -18.63
N ASN A 357 22.43 -21.94 -19.41
CA ASN A 357 21.86 -23.19 -18.87
C ASN A 357 22.86 -24.09 -18.12
N GLU A 358 24.16 -23.75 -18.15
CA GLU A 358 25.18 -24.31 -17.26
C GLU A 358 25.96 -23.20 -16.53
N PRO A 359 26.55 -23.49 -15.36
CA PRO A 359 27.52 -22.60 -14.72
C PRO A 359 28.76 -22.35 -15.59
N ALA A 360 29.33 -21.16 -15.49
CA ALA A 360 30.53 -20.76 -16.20
C ALA A 360 31.74 -20.62 -15.26
N SER A 361 32.93 -20.99 -15.75
CA SER A 361 34.23 -20.74 -15.14
C SER A 361 34.94 -19.64 -15.93
N VAL A 362 35.11 -18.47 -15.33
CA VAL A 362 35.92 -17.38 -15.89
C VAL A 362 37.38 -17.65 -15.54
N ARG A 363 38.17 -17.99 -16.56
CA ARG A 363 39.60 -18.29 -16.41
C ARG A 363 40.42 -17.02 -16.26
N SER A 364 40.13 -16.01 -17.08
CA SER A 364 40.77 -14.69 -17.02
C SER A 364 39.81 -13.62 -17.53
N MET A 365 39.73 -12.51 -16.80
CA MET A 365 39.00 -11.29 -17.18
C MET A 365 39.88 -10.07 -16.90
N TYR A 366 39.80 -9.04 -17.75
CA TYR A 366 40.63 -7.85 -17.64
C TYR A 366 39.78 -6.59 -17.45
N VAL A 367 40.21 -5.74 -16.52
CA VAL A 367 39.53 -4.49 -16.17
C VAL A 367 40.55 -3.35 -16.11
N LEU A 368 40.29 -2.27 -16.84
CA LEU A 368 41.06 -1.03 -16.80
C LEU A 368 40.41 -0.05 -15.82
N VAL A 369 41.20 0.50 -14.89
CA VAL A 369 40.78 1.62 -14.05
C VAL A 369 41.34 2.91 -14.65
N GLN A 370 40.48 3.87 -14.95
CA GLN A 370 40.85 5.19 -15.48
C GLN A 370 40.64 6.26 -14.41
N ALA A 371 41.53 7.24 -14.37
CA ALA A 371 41.35 8.46 -13.59
C ALA A 371 41.65 9.75 -14.38
N GLN A 372 40.98 10.83 -13.97
CA GLN A 372 41.10 12.16 -14.57
C GLN A 372 40.63 13.24 -13.58
N THR A 373 41.07 14.48 -13.76
CA THR A 373 40.55 15.63 -13.03
C THR A 373 39.09 15.94 -13.41
N ILE A 374 38.45 16.86 -12.68
CA ILE A 374 37.10 17.34 -13.04
C ILE A 374 37.04 17.98 -14.44
N ALA A 375 38.16 18.54 -14.91
CA ALA A 375 38.30 19.12 -16.25
C ALA A 375 38.53 18.06 -17.36
N GLY A 376 38.71 16.78 -17.00
CA GLY A 376 38.92 15.69 -17.96
C GLY A 376 40.38 15.48 -18.37
N THR A 377 41.31 16.24 -17.78
CA THR A 377 42.77 16.02 -17.93
C THR A 377 43.18 14.79 -17.12
N GLY A 378 44.13 13.99 -17.63
CA GLY A 378 44.71 12.91 -16.84
C GLY A 378 45.37 13.44 -15.57
N ILE A 379 45.24 12.68 -14.48
CA ILE A 379 45.91 13.01 -13.22
C ILE A 379 47.41 12.69 -13.38
N GLY A 380 48.29 13.65 -13.10
CA GLY A 380 49.75 13.47 -13.27
C GLY A 380 50.41 14.24 -14.43
N ALA A 381 49.75 15.26 -14.96
CA ALA A 381 50.29 16.09 -16.04
C ALA A 381 51.32 17.16 -15.58
N GLY A 382 51.74 17.17 -14.30
CA GLY A 382 52.62 18.21 -13.79
C GLY A 382 53.16 17.98 -12.37
N SER A 383 54.37 17.42 -12.29
CA SER A 383 55.38 17.68 -11.24
C SER A 383 55.19 17.16 -9.80
N GLY A 384 54.57 15.99 -9.59
CA GLY A 384 54.57 15.28 -8.29
C GLY A 384 55.10 13.85 -8.40
N SER A 385 55.66 13.29 -7.32
CA SER A 385 56.33 11.98 -7.32
C SER A 385 55.40 10.76 -7.22
N ASP A 386 54.08 10.93 -7.30
CA ASP A 386 53.10 9.82 -7.21
C ASP A 386 51.85 10.11 -8.08
N ASP A 387 51.97 9.93 -9.40
CA ASP A 387 51.03 10.38 -10.43
C ASP A 387 50.37 9.20 -11.20
N GLU A 388 50.65 7.96 -10.80
CA GLU A 388 50.07 6.75 -11.41
C GLU A 388 48.88 6.21 -10.59
N ILE A 389 47.93 5.53 -11.26
CA ILE A 389 46.79 4.88 -10.58
C ILE A 389 47.27 3.96 -9.44
N VAL A 390 48.38 3.24 -9.62
CA VAL A 390 48.87 2.26 -8.63
C VAL A 390 49.27 2.89 -7.29
N GLU A 391 49.66 4.16 -7.27
CA GLU A 391 50.03 4.87 -6.05
C GLU A 391 48.78 5.41 -5.31
N LEU A 392 47.71 5.65 -6.07
CA LEU A 392 46.47 6.26 -5.61
C LEU A 392 45.42 5.25 -5.14
N ILE A 393 45.44 4.03 -5.68
CA ILE A 393 44.53 2.94 -5.28
C ILE A 393 45.28 1.66 -4.88
N LYS A 394 44.75 0.97 -3.88
CA LYS A 394 45.21 -0.34 -3.40
C LYS A 394 44.04 -1.31 -3.29
N ASN A 395 44.34 -2.58 -3.02
CA ASN A 395 43.35 -3.64 -2.74
C ASN A 395 42.24 -3.77 -3.81
N VAL A 396 42.62 -3.65 -5.08
CA VAL A 396 41.69 -3.82 -6.21
C VAL A 396 41.15 -5.24 -6.20
N LYS A 397 39.83 -5.39 -6.10
CA LYS A 397 39.19 -6.70 -5.94
C LYS A 397 37.78 -6.74 -6.52
N LEU A 398 37.34 -7.95 -6.86
CA LEU A 398 35.98 -8.26 -7.30
C LEU A 398 35.29 -9.11 -6.23
N ARG A 399 34.23 -8.60 -5.61
CA ARG A 399 33.54 -9.25 -4.47
C ARG A 399 32.13 -9.71 -4.86
N ASN A 400 31.82 -10.97 -4.62
CA ASN A 400 30.48 -11.53 -4.81
C ASN A 400 29.58 -11.16 -3.64
N LEU A 401 28.44 -10.52 -3.91
CA LEU A 401 27.53 -10.06 -2.86
C LEU A 401 26.69 -11.18 -2.25
N THR A 402 26.42 -12.24 -3.00
CA THR A 402 25.60 -13.37 -2.54
C THR A 402 26.45 -14.37 -1.75
N LYS A 403 27.68 -14.63 -2.20
CA LYS A 403 28.55 -15.67 -1.64
C LYS A 403 29.64 -15.13 -0.72
N GLY A 404 29.87 -13.82 -0.69
CA GLY A 404 30.92 -13.18 0.12
C GLY A 404 32.36 -13.38 -0.39
N ASN A 405 32.58 -14.29 -1.34
CA ASN A 405 33.89 -14.57 -1.92
C ASN A 405 34.48 -13.35 -2.65
N THR A 406 35.80 -13.18 -2.57
CA THR A 406 36.53 -12.06 -3.18
C THR A 406 37.65 -12.60 -4.07
N VAL A 407 37.77 -12.03 -5.28
CA VAL A 407 38.86 -12.30 -6.23
C VAL A 407 39.75 -11.07 -6.26
N SER A 408 41.02 -11.23 -5.92
CA SER A 408 41.99 -10.12 -5.95
C SER A 408 42.40 -9.82 -7.39
N GLY A 409 42.45 -8.54 -7.74
CA GLY A 409 42.97 -8.09 -9.03
C GLY A 409 44.49 -8.16 -9.06
N VAL A 410 45.02 -8.80 -10.10
CA VAL A 410 46.46 -8.84 -10.37
C VAL A 410 46.81 -7.65 -11.26
N ARG A 411 47.61 -6.71 -10.75
CA ARG A 411 48.14 -5.59 -11.53
C ARG A 411 49.00 -6.11 -12.68
N LEU A 412 48.81 -5.59 -13.88
CA LEU A 412 49.69 -5.87 -15.01
C LEU A 412 50.75 -4.76 -15.19
N SER A 413 51.92 -5.10 -15.73
CA SER A 413 53.09 -4.20 -15.78
C SER A 413 53.81 -4.20 -17.14
N GLY A 414 53.15 -4.69 -18.19
CA GLY A 414 53.62 -4.56 -19.57
C GLY A 414 53.49 -3.14 -20.10
N SER A 415 54.09 -2.88 -21.28
CA SER A 415 54.19 -1.53 -21.86
C SER A 415 52.86 -0.85 -22.16
N ASN A 416 51.76 -1.60 -22.30
CA ASN A 416 50.41 -1.08 -22.59
C ASN A 416 49.47 -1.19 -21.38
N ASP A 417 49.96 -1.63 -20.22
CA ASP A 417 49.13 -1.95 -19.06
C ASP A 417 48.88 -0.74 -18.14
N SER A 418 49.62 0.34 -18.32
CA SER A 418 49.42 1.61 -17.63
C SER A 418 49.86 2.80 -18.49
N LEU A 419 49.29 3.97 -18.20
CA LEU A 419 49.70 5.25 -18.80
C LEU A 419 49.40 6.36 -17.80
N ALA A 420 50.29 7.35 -17.69
CA ALA A 420 50.02 8.65 -17.07
C ALA A 420 50.34 9.75 -18.10
N SER A 421 49.34 10.55 -18.47
CA SER A 421 49.47 11.57 -19.51
C SER A 421 48.50 12.73 -19.28
N THR A 422 48.67 13.83 -20.01
CA THR A 422 47.74 14.98 -19.99
C THR A 422 46.32 14.63 -20.42
N GLN A 423 46.12 13.57 -21.22
CA GLN A 423 44.79 13.21 -21.73
C GLN A 423 44.05 12.21 -20.84
N LYS A 424 44.77 11.28 -20.20
CA LYS A 424 44.20 10.21 -19.37
C LYS A 424 45.29 9.49 -18.59
N THR A 425 44.90 8.97 -17.43
CA THR A 425 45.74 8.11 -16.59
C THR A 425 45.01 6.80 -16.32
N TYR A 426 45.65 5.64 -16.51
CA TYR A 426 45.00 4.34 -16.32
C TYR A 426 45.95 3.23 -15.86
N GLN A 427 45.38 2.15 -15.32
CA GLN A 427 46.05 0.90 -14.97
C GLN A 427 45.12 -0.30 -15.21
N ILE A 428 45.64 -1.37 -15.81
CA ILE A 428 44.92 -2.61 -16.11
C ILE A 428 45.18 -3.66 -15.02
N TYR A 429 44.11 -4.38 -14.64
CA TYR A 429 44.11 -5.49 -13.69
C TYR A 429 43.49 -6.75 -14.31
N ARG A 430 44.02 -7.92 -13.97
CA ARG A 430 43.50 -9.24 -14.36
C ARG A 430 42.84 -9.95 -13.15
N PHE A 431 41.72 -10.61 -13.40
CA PHE A 431 40.99 -11.43 -12.43
C PHE A 431 40.91 -12.85 -12.94
N ASP A 432 41.38 -13.80 -12.13
CA ASP A 432 41.56 -15.19 -12.54
C ASP A 432 40.66 -16.15 -11.76
N ASN A 433 40.25 -17.24 -12.41
CA ASN A 433 39.67 -18.45 -11.82
C ASN A 433 38.50 -18.22 -10.85
N PHE A 434 37.39 -17.67 -11.34
CA PHE A 434 36.15 -17.57 -10.57
C PHE A 434 34.96 -18.16 -11.32
N ASN A 435 33.98 -18.67 -10.56
CA ASN A 435 32.83 -19.39 -11.10
C ASN A 435 31.54 -18.59 -10.94
N VAL A 436 30.73 -18.60 -11.98
CA VAL A 436 29.42 -17.95 -12.05
C VAL A 436 28.34 -19.02 -12.26
N ARG A 437 27.30 -19.02 -11.43
CA ARG A 437 26.17 -19.96 -11.46
C ARG A 437 24.88 -19.17 -11.62
N GLY A 438 24.30 -19.18 -12.82
CA GLY A 438 23.13 -18.37 -13.14
C GLY A 438 23.48 -16.89 -13.06
N LYS A 439 22.60 -16.10 -12.44
CA LYS A 439 22.74 -14.65 -12.31
C LYS A 439 23.40 -14.29 -10.97
N GLU A 440 24.54 -13.61 -10.97
CA GLU A 440 25.30 -13.23 -9.78
C GLU A 440 25.73 -11.75 -9.80
N ASN A 441 25.54 -11.07 -8.65
CA ASN A 441 25.96 -9.68 -8.45
C ASN A 441 27.32 -9.59 -7.77
N TRP A 442 28.22 -8.81 -8.37
CA TRP A 442 29.56 -8.57 -7.89
C TRP A 442 29.86 -7.07 -7.77
N ARG A 443 30.85 -6.70 -6.97
CA ARG A 443 31.35 -5.32 -6.84
C ARG A 443 32.83 -5.25 -7.18
N PHE A 444 33.20 -4.27 -7.99
CA PHE A 444 34.58 -3.86 -8.18
C PHE A 444 34.93 -2.82 -7.11
N GLU A 445 35.77 -3.21 -6.15
CA GLU A 445 36.14 -2.41 -4.98
C GLU A 445 37.62 -2.01 -5.04
N VAL A 446 37.93 -0.79 -4.61
CA VAL A 446 39.29 -0.25 -4.45
C VAL A 446 39.43 0.48 -3.12
N ASP A 447 40.65 0.61 -2.62
CA ASP A 447 40.98 1.48 -1.49
C ASP A 447 41.76 2.70 -2.00
N PHE A 448 41.24 3.92 -1.82
CA PHE A 448 42.00 5.14 -2.09
C PHE A 448 43.05 5.34 -1.00
N THR A 449 44.23 5.82 -1.40
CA THR A 449 45.37 6.01 -0.49
C THR A 449 45.68 7.49 -0.31
N ASN A 450 45.78 7.93 0.95
CA ASN A 450 46.28 9.26 1.30
C ASN A 450 47.69 9.17 1.92
N ASN A 451 48.72 9.61 1.18
CA ASN A 451 50.11 9.59 1.64
C ASN A 451 50.64 10.96 2.12
N GLY A 452 49.77 11.96 2.34
CA GLY A 452 50.15 13.32 2.79
C GLY A 452 50.75 14.22 1.70
N GLN A 453 50.97 15.52 1.99
CA GLN A 453 51.60 16.52 1.09
C GLN A 453 51.12 16.49 -0.39
N GLY A 454 49.81 16.37 -0.64
CA GLY A 454 49.26 16.32 -2.00
C GLY A 454 49.48 15.00 -2.74
N ARG A 455 50.04 13.98 -2.09
CA ARG A 455 50.29 12.63 -2.63
C ARG A 455 49.09 11.71 -2.42
N HIS A 456 47.95 12.12 -2.97
CA HIS A 456 46.68 11.42 -2.85
C HIS A 456 45.69 11.97 -3.89
N PRO A 457 44.59 11.25 -4.17
CA PRO A 457 43.54 11.81 -5.02
C PRO A 457 43.03 13.14 -4.45
N LEU A 458 42.92 14.17 -5.29
CA LEU A 458 42.51 15.52 -4.88
C LEU A 458 41.00 15.70 -5.04
N SER A 459 40.42 16.65 -4.30
CA SER A 459 39.00 16.98 -4.43
C SER A 459 38.69 17.38 -5.88
N GLY A 460 37.71 16.70 -6.49
CA GLY A 460 37.33 16.86 -7.89
C GLY A 460 37.91 15.82 -8.85
N ASP A 461 38.91 15.02 -8.45
CA ASP A 461 39.39 13.90 -9.27
C ASP A 461 38.30 12.85 -9.46
N ARG A 462 38.32 12.15 -10.59
CA ARG A 462 37.28 11.18 -10.99
C ARG A 462 37.88 9.86 -11.44
N PHE A 463 37.27 8.75 -11.03
CA PHE A 463 37.67 7.38 -11.33
C PHE A 463 36.52 6.58 -11.96
N ARG A 464 36.82 5.69 -12.92
CA ARG A 464 35.86 4.72 -13.49
C ARG A 464 36.57 3.44 -13.94
N ILE A 465 35.80 2.41 -14.30
CA ILE A 465 36.34 1.18 -14.88
C ILE A 465 35.87 0.92 -16.32
N PHE A 466 36.63 0.09 -17.04
CA PHE A 466 36.22 -0.59 -18.27
C PHE A 466 36.53 -2.09 -18.19
N ILE A 467 35.58 -2.94 -18.53
CA ILE A 467 35.75 -4.40 -18.65
C ILE A 467 35.84 -4.78 -20.13
N CYS A 468 36.75 -5.68 -20.49
CA CYS A 468 36.79 -6.25 -21.84
C CYS A 468 35.80 -7.43 -21.98
N GLY A 469 34.81 -7.29 -22.85
CA GLY A 469 33.79 -8.29 -23.16
C GLY A 469 34.08 -9.13 -24.40
N GLU A 470 35.23 -8.97 -25.06
CA GLU A 470 35.61 -9.82 -26.20
C GLU A 470 36.07 -11.21 -25.73
N PRO A 471 35.39 -12.32 -26.10
CA PRO A 471 35.82 -13.66 -25.71
C PRO A 471 37.01 -14.13 -26.52
N THR A 472 37.81 -15.06 -25.99
CA THR A 472 38.90 -15.69 -26.77
C THR A 472 38.44 -16.50 -27.98
N HIS A 473 37.18 -16.96 -27.99
CA HIS A 473 36.59 -17.77 -29.05
C HIS A 473 35.18 -17.30 -29.40
N ILE A 474 34.81 -17.44 -30.68
CA ILE A 474 33.48 -17.12 -31.22
C ILE A 474 33.02 -18.25 -32.15
N ASN A 475 31.72 -18.32 -32.47
CA ASN A 475 31.22 -19.25 -33.48
C ASN A 475 31.52 -18.73 -34.89
N ASN A 476 32.01 -19.61 -35.77
CA ASN A 476 32.09 -19.34 -37.20
C ASN A 476 30.70 -19.47 -37.86
N THR A 477 30.60 -19.16 -39.15
CA THR A 477 29.34 -19.25 -39.92
C THR A 477 28.72 -20.65 -39.96
N ALA A 478 29.52 -21.69 -39.68
CA ALA A 478 29.09 -23.09 -39.59
C ALA A 478 28.77 -23.55 -38.15
N GLY A 479 28.78 -22.64 -37.17
CA GLY A 479 28.46 -22.94 -35.76
C GLY A 479 29.60 -23.57 -34.95
N ALA A 480 30.81 -23.68 -35.51
CA ALA A 480 31.97 -24.22 -34.81
C ALA A 480 32.79 -23.14 -34.09
N ALA A 481 33.30 -23.44 -32.90
CA ALA A 481 34.15 -22.55 -32.12
C ALA A 481 35.49 -22.29 -32.84
N THR A 482 35.81 -21.01 -33.08
CA THR A 482 37.07 -20.55 -33.66
C THR A 482 37.69 -19.42 -32.83
N THR A 483 38.98 -19.15 -32.98
CA THR A 483 39.69 -18.08 -32.26
C THR A 483 39.14 -16.70 -32.65
N ASN A 484 38.87 -15.84 -31.67
CA ASN A 484 38.44 -14.47 -31.91
C ASN A 484 39.65 -13.57 -32.20
N THR A 485 39.67 -12.91 -33.35
CA THR A 485 40.73 -11.98 -33.73
C THR A 485 40.45 -10.53 -33.32
N THR A 486 39.24 -10.22 -32.81
CA THR A 486 38.86 -8.89 -32.35
C THR A 486 39.34 -8.66 -30.91
N GLY A 487 40.17 -7.62 -30.70
CA GLY A 487 40.66 -7.21 -29.38
C GLY A 487 39.83 -6.11 -28.70
N CYS A 488 40.26 -5.70 -27.50
CA CYS A 488 39.70 -4.59 -26.74
C CYS A 488 40.63 -3.38 -26.71
N ASP A 489 40.06 -2.18 -26.70
CA ASP A 489 40.75 -0.88 -26.55
C ASP A 489 40.31 -0.12 -25.28
N PHE A 490 39.41 -0.70 -24.48
CA PHE A 490 38.83 -0.11 -23.26
C PHE A 490 38.24 1.29 -23.49
N GLY A 491 37.47 1.45 -24.57
CA GLY A 491 36.80 2.72 -24.89
C GLY A 491 37.77 3.77 -25.44
N GLY A 492 38.79 3.32 -26.17
CA GLY A 492 39.85 4.16 -26.72
C GLY A 492 40.91 4.56 -25.69
N ALA A 493 41.03 3.85 -24.55
CA ALA A 493 42.13 4.04 -23.61
C ALA A 493 43.46 3.60 -24.23
N LEU A 494 43.46 2.51 -24.99
CA LEU A 494 44.58 2.05 -25.81
C LEU A 494 44.55 2.71 -27.21
N SER A 495 45.71 2.87 -27.84
CA SER A 495 45.79 3.37 -29.23
C SER A 495 45.23 2.37 -30.24
N ASP A 496 45.40 1.08 -29.97
CA ASP A 496 44.98 -0.04 -30.82
C ASP A 496 44.30 -1.13 -30.00
N LYS A 497 43.40 -1.88 -30.65
CA LYS A 497 42.73 -3.03 -30.03
C LYS A 497 43.70 -4.17 -29.82
N SER A 498 43.73 -4.72 -28.60
CA SER A 498 44.60 -5.84 -28.24
C SER A 498 43.80 -7.09 -27.91
N THR A 499 44.18 -8.24 -28.50
CA THR A 499 43.59 -9.55 -28.20
C THR A 499 44.10 -10.15 -26.88
N ALA A 500 45.17 -9.59 -26.29
CA ALA A 500 45.74 -10.06 -25.03
C ALA A 500 44.77 -9.90 -23.83
N TYR A 501 43.81 -8.98 -23.93
CA TYR A 501 42.86 -8.67 -22.86
C TYR A 501 41.50 -9.34 -23.02
N GLN A 502 41.35 -10.27 -23.97
CA GLN A 502 40.10 -11.02 -24.17
C GLN A 502 39.73 -11.83 -22.92
N ILE A 503 38.43 -11.89 -22.64
CA ILE A 503 37.89 -12.73 -21.56
C ILE A 503 37.93 -14.21 -21.98
N ARG A 504 38.37 -15.08 -21.08
CA ARG A 504 38.35 -16.54 -21.28
C ARG A 504 37.33 -17.16 -20.34
N VAL A 505 36.27 -17.73 -20.91
CA VAL A 505 35.16 -18.36 -20.18
C VAL A 505 34.91 -19.76 -20.72
N GLU A 506 34.73 -20.71 -19.82
CA GLU A 506 34.47 -22.12 -20.11
C GLU A 506 33.23 -22.59 -19.33
N GLY A 507 32.49 -23.58 -19.84
CA GLY A 507 31.45 -24.28 -19.09
C GLY A 507 32.08 -24.99 -17.90
N LEU A 508 31.57 -24.75 -16.68
CA LEU A 508 32.14 -25.31 -15.46
C LEU A 508 31.98 -26.83 -15.38
N THR A 509 30.88 -27.35 -15.94
CA THR A 509 30.57 -28.78 -15.92
C THR A 509 31.17 -29.52 -17.10
N THR A 510 31.10 -28.91 -18.29
CA THR A 510 31.53 -29.51 -19.56
C THR A 510 33.02 -29.31 -19.86
N GLY A 511 33.61 -28.22 -19.38
CA GLY A 511 34.96 -27.78 -19.76
C GLY A 511 35.03 -27.14 -21.16
N ASP A 512 33.89 -27.02 -21.85
CA ASP A 512 33.81 -26.49 -23.20
C ASP A 512 33.96 -24.97 -23.22
N ARG A 513 34.48 -24.42 -24.32
CA ARG A 513 34.64 -22.96 -24.47
C ARG A 513 33.29 -22.29 -24.71
N ILE A 514 32.97 -21.24 -23.95
CA ILE A 514 31.79 -20.41 -24.21
C ILE A 514 32.14 -19.39 -25.28
N THR A 515 31.46 -19.47 -26.43
CA THR A 515 31.69 -18.62 -27.60
C THR A 515 30.72 -17.44 -27.73
N ASP A 516 29.63 -17.47 -26.97
CA ASP A 516 28.62 -16.41 -26.91
C ASP A 516 28.77 -15.59 -25.62
N VAL A 517 29.60 -14.54 -25.67
CA VAL A 517 29.76 -13.55 -24.60
C VAL A 517 29.12 -12.22 -24.99
N ARG A 518 28.29 -11.65 -24.12
CA ARG A 518 27.54 -10.41 -24.38
C ARG A 518 27.65 -9.39 -23.23
N PRO A 519 27.67 -8.08 -23.53
CA PRO A 519 28.00 -7.51 -24.84
C PRO A 519 29.49 -7.71 -25.15
N ARG A 520 29.83 -7.63 -26.45
CA ARG A 520 31.22 -7.62 -26.92
C ARG A 520 31.81 -6.20 -26.81
N GLY A 521 33.13 -6.07 -26.92
CA GLY A 521 33.83 -4.79 -26.84
C GLY A 521 34.06 -4.30 -25.40
N SER A 522 34.02 -2.98 -25.20
CA SER A 522 34.36 -2.32 -23.93
C SER A 522 33.11 -1.98 -23.12
N ILE A 523 33.04 -2.45 -21.88
CA ILE A 523 31.90 -2.26 -20.97
C ILE A 523 32.30 -1.25 -19.89
N ALA A 524 31.66 -0.08 -19.86
CA ALA A 524 32.09 1.04 -19.02
C ALA A 524 31.25 1.18 -17.74
N GLY A 525 31.92 1.47 -16.62
CA GLY A 525 31.31 1.95 -15.38
C GLY A 525 31.13 3.48 -15.36
N ASN A 526 30.43 3.97 -14.35
CA ASN A 526 30.24 5.41 -14.13
C ASN A 526 31.52 6.06 -13.57
N PHE A 527 31.62 7.39 -13.73
CA PHE A 527 32.63 8.16 -12.99
C PHE A 527 32.19 8.36 -11.53
N HIS A 528 33.13 8.20 -10.61
CA HIS A 528 33.00 8.54 -9.20
C HIS A 528 34.05 9.60 -8.84
N THR A 529 33.68 10.56 -8.01
CA THR A 529 34.49 11.77 -7.72
C THR A 529 35.15 11.68 -6.35
N ILE A 530 36.29 12.33 -6.15
CA ILE A 530 36.93 12.49 -4.85
C ILE A 530 36.45 13.80 -4.21
N ALA A 531 36.15 13.77 -2.92
CA ALA A 531 35.76 14.94 -2.14
C ALA A 531 36.47 14.95 -0.78
N THR A 532 36.71 16.14 -0.22
CA THR A 532 37.22 16.31 1.14
C THR A 532 36.08 16.40 2.15
N ALA A 533 36.33 15.96 3.38
CA ALA A 533 35.38 16.09 4.49
C ALA A 533 35.28 17.56 4.88
N ALA A 534 34.05 18.11 4.90
CA ALA A 534 33.80 19.51 5.23
C ALA A 534 32.44 19.65 5.93
N LEU A 535 32.29 20.67 6.76
CA LEU A 535 31.05 21.01 7.45
C LEU A 535 30.61 22.42 7.04
N THR A 536 29.37 22.58 6.60
CA THR A 536 28.77 23.89 6.37
C THR A 536 27.67 24.15 7.40
N ILE A 537 27.68 25.32 8.02
CA ILE A 537 26.65 25.81 8.93
C ILE A 537 26.09 27.13 8.38
N ALA A 538 24.77 27.26 8.33
CA ALA A 538 24.09 28.47 7.91
C ALA A 538 23.03 28.87 8.95
N GLN A 539 23.25 29.98 9.65
CA GLN A 539 22.25 30.54 10.55
C GLN A 539 21.07 31.11 9.75
N GLN A 540 19.86 30.71 10.15
CA GLN A 540 18.64 31.25 9.56
C GLN A 540 18.26 32.57 10.25
N SER A 541 17.84 33.55 9.45
CA SER A 541 17.27 34.79 10.00
C SER A 541 15.88 34.51 10.53
N THR A 542 15.63 34.76 11.82
CA THR A 542 14.37 34.40 12.49
C THR A 542 13.40 35.58 12.69
N GLY A 543 13.83 36.81 12.37
CA GLY A 543 13.03 38.05 12.48
C GLY A 543 13.77 39.20 13.18
N ALA A 544 13.13 40.38 13.28
CA ALA A 544 13.73 41.60 13.83
C ALA A 544 13.52 41.78 15.35
N SER A 545 12.31 41.52 15.87
CA SER A 545 11.98 41.59 17.30
C SER A 545 10.66 40.89 17.62
N ASP A 546 10.56 40.28 18.80
CA ASP A 546 9.32 39.67 19.32
C ASP A 546 9.22 39.88 20.86
N ILE A 547 8.07 39.57 21.47
CA ILE A 547 7.79 39.75 22.90
C ILE A 547 7.66 38.38 23.58
N THR A 548 8.31 38.25 24.73
CA THR A 548 8.12 37.12 25.65
C THR A 548 7.90 37.62 27.06
N VAL A 549 7.36 36.77 27.94
CA VAL A 549 7.11 37.11 29.35
C VAL A 549 8.16 36.47 30.25
N LYS A 550 8.35 37.03 31.45
CA LYS A 550 9.14 36.39 32.51
C LYS A 550 8.62 34.98 32.78
N GLY A 551 9.50 34.02 33.04
CA GLY A 551 9.12 32.65 33.34
C GLY A 551 8.62 31.83 32.14
N ALA A 552 8.53 32.42 30.94
CA ALA A 552 8.21 31.70 29.71
C ALA A 552 9.18 30.53 29.52
N LYS A 553 8.65 29.40 29.07
CA LYS A 553 9.42 28.19 28.81
C LYS A 553 9.54 27.98 27.31
N ASP A 554 10.62 27.31 26.91
CA ASP A 554 10.80 26.82 25.55
C ASP A 554 10.76 27.92 24.48
N VAL A 555 11.39 29.06 24.77
CA VAL A 555 11.52 30.16 23.82
C VAL A 555 12.65 29.85 22.84
N THR A 556 12.32 29.72 21.55
CA THR A 556 13.31 29.55 20.47
C THR A 556 14.10 30.85 20.27
N LEU A 557 15.40 30.77 20.54
CA LEU A 557 16.30 31.92 20.48
C LEU A 557 17.08 32.00 19.18
N MET A 558 17.36 30.87 18.53
CA MET A 558 18.19 30.82 17.33
C MET A 558 17.94 29.52 16.57
N ARG A 559 18.01 29.59 15.23
CA ARG A 559 17.91 28.44 14.33
C ARG A 559 19.03 28.45 13.31
N PHE A 560 19.60 27.29 13.00
CA PHE A 560 20.63 27.15 11.98
C PHE A 560 20.60 25.75 11.32
N GLU A 561 21.01 25.70 10.07
CA GLU A 561 21.19 24.47 9.31
C GLU A 561 22.65 24.04 9.32
N THR A 562 22.87 22.73 9.31
CA THR A 562 24.19 22.13 9.10
C THR A 562 24.15 21.12 7.95
N ARG A 563 25.25 21.01 7.22
CA ARG A 563 25.42 20.08 6.09
C ARG A 563 26.84 19.54 6.08
N ALA A 564 26.98 18.22 6.10
CA ALA A 564 28.25 17.56 5.81
C ALA A 564 28.48 17.51 4.30
N GLY A 565 29.73 17.67 3.87
CA GLY A 565 30.15 17.49 2.49
C GLY A 565 29.85 16.08 1.97
N SER A 566 29.93 15.88 0.65
CA SER A 566 29.61 14.60 0.02
C SER A 566 30.64 13.49 0.29
N ALA A 567 31.76 13.80 0.98
CA ALA A 567 32.85 12.86 1.20
C ALA A 567 32.58 11.82 2.31
N ARG A 568 32.01 12.26 3.44
CA ARG A 568 31.66 11.44 4.62
C ARG A 568 30.79 12.21 5.60
N ASP A 569 30.18 11.48 6.51
CA ASP A 569 29.45 12.04 7.66
C ASP A 569 30.43 12.76 8.61
N ILE A 570 29.93 13.77 9.33
CA ILE A 570 30.72 14.59 10.27
C ILE A 570 30.11 14.50 11.66
N LEU A 571 30.92 14.25 12.68
CA LEU A 571 30.50 14.25 14.09
C LEU A 571 30.67 15.66 14.67
N LEU A 572 29.57 16.38 14.92
CA LEU A 572 29.59 17.67 15.61
C LEU A 572 29.72 17.43 17.13
N THR A 573 30.66 18.10 17.79
CA THR A 573 30.97 17.85 19.21
C THR A 573 30.82 19.09 20.09
N ARG A 574 30.93 20.30 19.53
CA ARG A 574 30.81 21.55 20.28
C ARG A 574 30.16 22.66 19.48
N LEU A 575 29.31 23.45 20.15
CA LEU A 575 28.78 24.73 19.67
C LEU A 575 28.84 25.78 20.78
N SER A 576 29.26 27.00 20.45
CA SER A 576 29.32 28.12 21.40
C SER A 576 28.64 29.39 20.87
N PHE A 577 27.92 30.07 21.76
CA PHE A 577 27.07 31.23 21.48
C PHE A 577 27.35 32.35 22.49
N GLU A 578 27.05 33.59 22.11
CA GLU A 578 27.08 34.75 22.99
C GLU A 578 25.82 35.61 22.78
N ALA A 579 25.60 36.61 23.65
CA ALA A 579 24.50 37.55 23.46
C ALA A 579 24.87 38.60 22.40
N GLU A 580 24.03 38.78 21.39
CA GLU A 580 24.10 39.93 20.46
C GLU A 580 23.55 41.19 21.14
N ALA A 581 22.43 41.03 21.86
CA ALA A 581 21.80 42.08 22.65
C ALA A 581 21.25 41.51 23.96
N GLY A 582 21.26 42.32 25.01
CA GLY A 582 20.80 41.92 26.33
C GLY A 582 21.82 41.07 27.08
N SER A 583 21.35 40.07 27.84
CA SER A 583 22.20 39.24 28.70
C SER A 583 21.78 37.77 28.64
N LEU A 584 22.74 36.85 28.53
CA LEU A 584 22.49 35.41 28.62
C LEU A 584 21.94 34.98 29.99
N LEU A 585 22.05 35.82 31.02
CA LEU A 585 21.44 35.55 32.33
C LEU A 585 19.91 35.75 32.33
N ASN A 586 19.37 36.35 31.27
CA ASN A 586 17.92 36.49 31.09
C ASN A 586 17.28 35.18 30.61
N GLY A 587 18.07 34.23 30.10
CA GLY A 587 17.65 32.86 29.85
C GLY A 587 18.20 31.90 30.91
N GLN A 588 17.56 30.74 31.03
CA GLN A 588 17.93 29.65 31.92
C GLN A 588 17.68 28.32 31.23
N ASN A 589 18.38 27.27 31.66
CA ASN A 589 18.21 25.92 31.13
C ASN A 589 18.29 25.89 29.58
N TYR A 590 19.34 26.48 29.02
CA TYR A 590 19.51 26.51 27.58
C TYR A 590 19.60 25.07 27.05
N THR A 591 18.86 24.82 25.97
CA THR A 591 18.67 23.49 25.41
C THR A 591 18.95 23.55 23.91
N LEU A 592 19.75 22.61 23.41
CA LEU A 592 20.03 22.44 22.00
C LEU A 592 19.15 21.32 21.46
N TRP A 593 18.34 21.64 20.46
CA TRP A 593 17.47 20.71 19.75
C TRP A 593 18.01 20.43 18.35
N VAL A 594 17.66 19.26 17.82
CA VAL A 594 18.03 18.81 16.48
C VAL A 594 16.84 18.12 15.81
N ASP A 595 16.77 18.28 14.49
CA ASP A 595 15.89 17.56 13.58
C ASP A 595 16.54 16.21 13.19
N THR A 596 16.05 15.10 13.77
CA THR A 596 16.61 13.77 13.49
C THR A 596 15.95 13.05 12.32
N ASN A 597 14.75 13.47 11.92
CA ASN A 597 13.93 12.77 10.93
C ASN A 597 13.99 13.43 9.53
N GLY A 598 14.50 14.67 9.44
CA GLY A 598 14.69 15.44 8.21
C GLY A 598 13.44 16.16 7.69
N ASP A 599 12.41 16.38 8.52
CA ASP A 599 11.16 17.06 8.16
C ASP A 599 11.22 18.59 8.31
N SER A 600 12.37 19.13 8.74
CA SER A 600 12.61 20.54 9.03
C SER A 600 12.01 21.05 10.34
N GLU A 601 11.50 20.18 11.21
CA GLU A 601 11.15 20.50 12.59
C GLU A 601 12.11 19.80 13.55
N VAL A 602 12.50 20.49 14.64
CA VAL A 602 13.38 19.87 15.64
C VAL A 602 12.57 18.94 16.55
N ASP A 603 13.06 17.72 16.78
CA ASP A 603 12.33 16.67 17.50
C ASP A 603 13.09 16.07 18.68
N THR A 604 14.41 16.27 18.72
CA THR A 604 15.28 15.63 19.71
C THR A 604 16.14 16.64 20.46
N VAL A 605 16.17 16.56 21.79
CA VAL A 605 17.10 17.33 22.62
C VAL A 605 18.47 16.69 22.61
N LEU A 606 19.50 17.41 22.13
CA LEU A 606 20.89 16.95 22.15
C LEU A 606 21.62 17.28 23.45
N GLN A 607 21.30 18.42 24.06
CA GLN A 607 21.83 18.81 25.37
C GLN A 607 20.83 19.72 26.06
N ARG A 608 20.60 19.47 27.36
CA ARG A 608 19.72 20.28 28.22
C ARG A 608 20.53 20.90 29.35
N GLY A 609 20.10 22.07 29.83
CA GLY A 609 20.66 22.68 31.04
C GLY A 609 22.01 23.34 30.84
N ALA A 610 22.38 23.68 29.60
CA ALA A 610 23.56 24.49 29.38
C ALA A 610 23.39 25.84 30.10
N SER A 611 24.43 26.25 30.80
CA SER A 611 24.43 27.47 31.61
C SER A 611 25.58 28.36 31.12
N PRO A 612 25.33 29.67 30.92
CA PRO A 612 26.38 30.59 30.51
C PRO A 612 27.53 30.64 31.54
N GLN A 613 28.77 30.67 31.05
CA GLN A 613 29.97 30.97 31.84
C GLN A 613 30.51 32.32 31.39
N GLY A 614 30.31 33.37 32.21
CA GLY A 614 30.59 34.74 31.78
C GLY A 614 29.69 35.15 30.62
N SER A 615 30.27 35.55 29.49
CA SER A 615 29.54 35.94 28.27
C SER A 615 29.32 34.79 27.27
N LEU A 616 29.76 33.58 27.59
CA LEU A 616 29.76 32.44 26.66
C LEU A 616 28.76 31.36 27.10
N LEU A 617 27.90 30.94 26.18
CA LEU A 617 27.06 29.75 26.29
C LEU A 617 27.65 28.64 25.44
N THR A 618 28.07 27.54 26.05
CA THR A 618 28.68 26.40 25.34
C THR A 618 27.82 25.15 25.51
N PHE A 619 27.61 24.46 24.39
CA PHE A 619 27.10 23.11 24.32
C PHE A 619 28.23 22.18 23.86
N ASP A 620 28.78 21.38 24.77
CA ASP A 620 29.93 20.48 24.61
C ASP A 620 29.69 19.10 25.26
N ARG A 621 28.45 18.83 25.69
CA ARG A 621 28.03 17.61 26.40
C ARG A 621 26.81 17.01 25.72
N PHE A 622 26.93 16.77 24.42
CA PHE A 622 25.85 16.15 23.64
C PHE A 622 25.60 14.73 24.14
N ILE A 623 24.34 14.30 24.12
CA ILE A 623 23.98 12.91 24.39
C ILE A 623 24.72 12.02 23.39
N GLY A 624 25.50 11.05 23.89
CA GLY A 624 26.31 10.16 23.04
C GLY A 624 27.69 10.71 22.65
N GLY A 625 28.11 11.88 23.16
CA GLY A 625 29.44 12.44 22.95
C GLY A 625 29.61 13.29 21.68
N GLY A 626 28.59 13.33 20.81
CA GLY A 626 28.56 14.13 19.58
C GLY A 626 27.27 13.85 18.79
N TYR A 627 27.01 14.61 17.72
CA TYR A 627 25.91 14.35 16.79
C TYR A 627 26.42 14.16 15.36
N THR A 628 26.09 13.02 14.75
CA THR A 628 26.51 12.70 13.38
C THR A 628 25.62 13.41 12.36
N ILE A 629 26.20 14.32 11.60
CA ILE A 629 25.60 14.98 10.45
C ILE A 629 25.88 14.11 9.21
N PRO A 630 24.85 13.47 8.62
CA PRO A 630 25.05 12.60 7.48
C PRO A 630 25.48 13.40 6.24
N SER A 631 26.39 12.83 5.47
CA SER A 631 26.77 13.34 4.16
C SER A 631 25.52 13.52 3.28
N THR A 632 25.47 14.62 2.54
CA THR A 632 24.37 15.01 1.62
C THR A 632 23.02 15.33 2.26
N LYS A 633 22.88 15.25 3.58
CA LYS A 633 21.66 15.67 4.30
C LYS A 633 21.83 17.03 4.96
N VAL A 634 20.69 17.66 5.19
CA VAL A 634 20.54 18.92 5.92
C VAL A 634 19.99 18.57 7.28
N ILE A 635 20.60 19.08 8.33
CA ILE A 635 20.10 18.92 9.69
C ILE A 635 19.86 20.29 10.28
N ASN A 636 18.64 20.52 10.77
CA ASN A 636 18.27 21.74 11.47
C ASN A 636 18.57 21.63 12.97
N PHE A 637 18.98 22.73 13.55
CA PHE A 637 19.21 22.87 14.99
C PHE A 637 18.53 24.14 15.49
N GLU A 638 18.05 24.07 16.72
CA GLU A 638 17.48 25.21 17.43
C GLU A 638 18.04 25.32 18.85
N VAL A 639 18.25 26.57 19.29
CA VAL A 639 18.64 26.88 20.66
C VAL A 639 17.41 27.44 21.38
N HIS A 640 17.00 26.74 22.44
CA HIS A 640 15.84 27.09 23.26
C HIS A 640 16.28 27.51 24.66
N SER A 641 15.46 28.32 25.33
CA SER A 641 15.69 28.70 26.72
C SER A 641 14.39 28.93 27.47
N ALA A 642 14.42 28.79 28.79
CA ALA A 642 13.39 29.36 29.66
C ALA A 642 13.80 30.78 30.05
N ILE A 643 12.88 31.73 29.99
CA ILE A 643 13.14 33.11 30.39
C ILE A 643 13.15 33.20 31.92
N ALA A 644 14.17 33.84 32.47
CA ALA A 644 14.33 34.03 33.91
C ALA A 644 13.10 34.73 34.52
N THR A 645 12.70 34.33 35.72
CA THR A 645 11.65 35.01 36.50
C THR A 645 12.09 36.38 37.01
N SER A 646 13.41 36.62 37.06
CA SER A 646 14.03 37.90 37.42
C SER A 646 15.17 38.21 36.45
N PRO A 647 14.86 38.63 35.22
CA PRO A 647 15.88 38.93 34.22
C PRO A 647 16.65 40.21 34.62
N THR A 648 17.92 40.26 34.25
CA THR A 648 18.84 41.37 34.53
C THR A 648 18.64 42.57 33.60
N SER A 649 18.01 42.36 32.45
CA SER A 649 17.58 43.39 31.49
C SER A 649 16.31 42.95 30.76
N SER A 650 15.71 43.82 29.95
CA SER A 650 14.46 43.54 29.23
C SER A 650 14.66 42.94 27.85
N THR A 651 15.86 42.50 27.47
CA THR A 651 16.12 41.95 26.13
C THR A 651 17.01 40.72 26.14
N LEU A 652 16.85 39.84 25.14
CA LEU A 652 17.74 38.70 24.89
C LEU A 652 17.80 38.38 23.39
N GLN A 653 19.01 38.31 22.84
CA GLN A 653 19.25 37.90 21.46
C GLN A 653 20.55 37.10 21.39
N LEU A 654 20.56 35.96 20.69
CA LEU A 654 21.74 35.10 20.53
C LEU A 654 22.49 35.35 19.21
N LYS A 655 23.81 35.11 19.23
CA LYS A 655 24.65 34.92 18.05
C LYS A 655 25.66 33.81 18.29
N PHE A 656 26.29 33.31 17.22
CA PHE A 656 27.49 32.49 17.34
C PHE A 656 28.62 33.28 18.00
N ALA A 657 29.40 32.64 18.88
CA ALA A 657 30.52 33.25 19.59
C ALA A 657 31.77 33.39 18.69
N THR A 658 31.65 34.16 17.61
CA THR A 658 32.65 34.25 16.52
C THR A 658 34.02 34.79 16.95
N ASN A 659 34.12 35.41 18.12
CA ASN A 659 35.38 35.85 18.72
C ASN A 659 36.19 34.70 19.37
N SER A 660 35.61 33.52 19.52
CA SER A 660 36.30 32.32 20.00
C SER A 660 36.83 31.51 18.82
N ALA A 661 38.11 31.13 18.84
CA ALA A 661 38.74 30.38 17.74
C ALA A 661 38.06 29.02 17.45
N ASN A 662 37.45 28.40 18.46
CA ASN A 662 36.82 27.08 18.39
C ASN A 662 35.34 27.14 18.82
N PHE A 663 34.58 28.12 18.32
CA PHE A 663 33.15 28.21 18.64
C PHE A 663 32.31 27.07 18.02
N ILE A 664 32.90 26.31 17.08
CA ILE A 664 32.40 25.03 16.56
C ILE A 664 33.57 24.04 16.60
N GLU A 665 33.32 22.84 17.11
CA GLU A 665 34.25 21.70 16.97
C GLU A 665 33.51 20.52 16.35
N ALA A 666 34.17 19.85 15.41
CA ALA A 666 33.65 18.71 14.70
C ALA A 666 34.77 17.77 14.26
N GLU A 667 34.45 16.48 14.17
CA GLU A 667 35.36 15.40 13.86
C GLU A 667 34.86 14.62 12.63
N LYS A 668 35.79 14.01 11.91
CA LYS A 668 35.45 12.96 10.96
C LYS A 668 35.09 11.68 11.73
N VAL A 669 34.34 10.78 11.10
CA VAL A 669 33.97 9.48 11.71
C VAL A 669 35.19 8.63 12.09
N ASP A 670 36.37 8.89 11.51
CA ASP A 670 37.65 8.25 11.88
C ASP A 670 38.31 8.82 13.16
N GLY A 671 37.70 9.84 13.79
CA GLY A 671 38.18 10.49 15.01
C GLY A 671 39.20 11.60 14.78
N SER A 672 39.51 11.97 13.54
CA SER A 672 40.35 13.14 13.26
C SER A 672 39.53 14.44 13.22
N ASN A 673 40.03 15.51 13.83
CA ASN A 673 39.37 16.81 13.85
C ASN A 673 39.27 17.44 12.45
N LEU A 674 38.18 18.16 12.20
CA LEU A 674 38.13 19.18 11.15
C LEU A 674 38.94 20.40 11.61
N SER A 675 39.64 21.06 10.68
CA SER A 675 40.53 22.19 10.96
C SER A 675 39.99 23.49 10.38
N GLY A 676 40.01 24.57 11.17
CA GLY A 676 39.74 25.93 10.71
C GLY A 676 38.26 26.24 10.39
N ILE A 677 37.86 27.49 10.62
CA ILE A 677 36.50 27.99 10.38
C ILE A 677 36.55 29.16 9.39
N ARG A 678 35.90 28.99 8.23
CA ARG A 678 35.67 30.03 7.23
C ARG A 678 34.39 30.78 7.57
N MET A 679 34.50 32.08 7.86
CA MET A 679 33.37 32.94 8.22
C MET A 679 32.95 33.82 7.05
N ASN A 680 31.69 33.72 6.60
CA ASN A 680 31.11 34.57 5.55
C ASN A 680 32.02 34.73 4.31
N GLY A 681 32.73 33.66 3.93
CA GLY A 681 33.62 33.61 2.76
C GLY A 681 35.10 33.93 3.00
N SER A 682 35.51 34.37 4.21
CA SER A 682 36.91 34.64 4.55
C SER A 682 37.52 33.50 5.38
N CYS A 683 38.73 33.07 5.04
CA CYS A 683 39.51 32.03 5.75
C CYS A 683 40.98 32.44 5.81
N THR A 684 41.64 32.22 6.94
CA THR A 684 43.05 32.58 7.15
C THR A 684 44.04 31.50 6.68
N ASP A 685 43.63 30.22 6.63
CA ASP A 685 44.44 29.04 6.24
C ASP A 685 43.59 27.98 5.49
N THR A 686 43.75 26.68 5.76
CA THR A 686 42.83 25.61 5.32
C THR A 686 41.66 25.49 6.29
N CYS A 687 40.44 25.82 5.83
CA CYS A 687 39.21 25.71 6.61
C CYS A 687 38.31 24.58 6.09
N ASP A 688 38.08 23.58 6.92
CA ASP A 688 37.15 22.47 6.70
C ASP A 688 35.71 22.83 7.11
N ILE A 689 35.54 23.80 8.00
CA ILE A 689 34.24 24.29 8.49
C ILE A 689 33.92 25.63 7.82
N SER A 690 32.71 25.80 7.32
CA SER A 690 32.23 27.04 6.69
C SER A 690 30.95 27.51 7.39
N VAL A 691 30.94 28.75 7.88
CA VAL A 691 29.82 29.31 8.64
C VAL A 691 29.31 30.59 7.98
N THR A 692 28.02 30.63 7.75
CA THR A 692 27.29 31.84 7.32
C THR A 692 26.41 32.32 8.48
N THR A 693 26.64 33.54 8.97
CA THR A 693 25.89 34.13 10.08
C THR A 693 24.66 34.90 9.60
N GLY A 694 23.61 34.94 10.42
CA GLY A 694 22.39 35.71 10.20
C GLY A 694 21.97 36.44 11.47
N THR A 695 20.75 37.00 11.50
CA THR A 695 20.22 37.70 12.68
C THR A 695 19.19 36.82 13.39
N ALA A 696 19.41 36.55 14.67
CA ALA A 696 18.43 35.87 15.52
C ALA A 696 17.37 36.84 16.03
N ASN A 697 16.20 36.34 16.46
CA ASN A 697 15.15 37.18 17.05
C ASN A 697 15.62 37.93 18.30
N LEU A 698 15.35 39.24 18.34
CA LEU A 698 15.47 40.06 19.55
C LEU A 698 14.22 39.90 20.40
N TRP A 699 14.32 39.17 21.52
CA TRP A 699 13.22 39.02 22.46
C TRP A 699 13.16 40.20 23.43
N THR A 700 12.03 40.89 23.47
CA THR A 700 11.69 41.88 24.50
C THR A 700 10.93 41.19 25.62
N ILE A 701 11.46 41.27 26.84
CA ILE A 701 10.93 40.56 28.01
C ILE A 701 10.05 41.51 28.81
N VAL A 702 8.74 41.21 28.87
CA VAL A 702 7.75 41.95 29.68
C VAL A 702 7.40 41.18 30.96
N SER A 703 6.79 41.84 31.94
CA SER A 703 6.49 41.24 33.25
C SER A 703 5.44 40.13 33.19
N GLN A 704 4.34 40.37 32.45
CA GLN A 704 3.20 39.46 32.26
C GLN A 704 2.39 39.87 31.01
N GLY A 705 1.42 39.06 30.60
CA GLY A 705 0.48 39.36 29.52
C GLY A 705 -0.79 40.10 29.94
N ASN A 706 -1.60 40.46 28.96
CA ASN A 706 -2.80 41.29 29.13
C ASN A 706 -4.06 40.47 28.86
N LEU A 707 -5.21 40.90 29.40
CA LEU A 707 -6.51 40.30 29.15
C LEU A 707 -7.52 41.36 28.72
N PHE A 708 -8.14 41.15 27.56
CA PHE A 708 -9.29 41.91 27.09
C PHE A 708 -10.57 41.16 27.41
N VAL A 709 -11.58 41.88 27.89
CA VAL A 709 -12.92 41.37 28.14
C VAL A 709 -13.89 42.32 27.46
N ALA A 710 -14.60 41.88 26.43
CA ALA A 710 -15.49 42.73 25.66
C ALA A 710 -16.87 42.10 25.47
N LYS A 711 -17.84 42.93 25.08
CA LYS A 711 -19.17 42.45 24.69
C LYS A 711 -19.07 41.69 23.37
N SER A 712 -19.68 40.51 23.30
CA SER A 712 -19.85 39.78 22.04
C SER A 712 -20.64 40.61 21.03
N SER A 713 -20.24 40.57 19.76
CA SER A 713 -20.98 41.19 18.65
C SER A 713 -22.28 40.44 18.31
N THR A 714 -22.40 39.15 18.68
CA THR A 714 -23.66 38.42 18.62
C THR A 714 -24.66 39.02 19.62
N PRO A 715 -25.80 39.59 19.16
CA PRO A 715 -26.74 40.28 20.02
C PRO A 715 -27.49 39.29 20.92
N VAL A 716 -27.73 39.72 22.16
CA VAL A 716 -28.69 39.08 23.08
C VAL A 716 -29.98 39.87 23.00
N ARG A 717 -31.08 39.24 22.57
CA ARG A 717 -32.40 39.88 22.54
C ARG A 717 -32.98 40.00 23.94
N GLN A 718 -33.91 40.92 24.14
CA GLN A 718 -34.71 40.98 25.36
C GLN A 718 -35.59 39.72 25.43
N GLN A 719 -35.79 39.18 26.64
CA GLN A 719 -36.46 37.89 26.85
C GLN A 719 -37.39 37.93 28.07
N GLN A 720 -38.34 37.01 28.06
CA GLN A 720 -39.17 36.66 29.19
C GLN A 720 -38.54 35.45 29.89
N LEU A 721 -37.95 35.67 31.05
CA LEU A 721 -37.23 34.68 31.83
C LEU A 721 -38.23 33.93 32.71
N LEU A 722 -38.52 32.68 32.35
CA LEU A 722 -39.53 31.86 33.03
C LEU A 722 -39.01 31.35 34.39
N GLY A 723 -39.77 31.62 35.45
CA GLY A 723 -39.49 31.17 36.81
C GLY A 723 -39.36 29.65 36.91
N GLY A 724 -38.36 29.19 37.68
CA GLY A 724 -38.06 27.78 37.91
C GLY A 724 -37.20 27.12 36.82
N THR A 725 -36.73 27.87 35.83
CA THR A 725 -35.95 27.34 34.70
C THR A 725 -34.68 28.15 34.43
N ALA A 726 -33.72 27.53 33.73
CA ALA A 726 -32.57 28.23 33.19
C ALA A 726 -32.96 28.98 31.91
N SER A 727 -32.56 30.23 31.80
CA SER A 727 -32.88 31.07 30.65
C SER A 727 -32.02 30.76 29.43
N ASP A 728 -32.46 31.27 28.28
CA ASP A 728 -31.56 31.54 27.17
C ASP A 728 -30.48 32.59 27.57
N PRO A 729 -29.44 32.80 26.74
CA PRO A 729 -28.36 33.74 27.07
C PRO A 729 -28.86 35.14 27.43
N VAL A 730 -28.42 35.67 28.57
CA VAL A 730 -28.73 37.03 29.07
C VAL A 730 -27.55 38.00 28.91
N LEU A 731 -26.33 37.48 28.76
CA LEU A 731 -25.13 38.25 28.45
C LEU A 731 -24.13 37.36 27.69
N ARG A 732 -23.36 37.95 26.76
CA ARG A 732 -22.30 37.26 26.02
C ARG A 732 -21.03 38.12 26.02
N LEU A 733 -19.92 37.51 26.40
CA LEU A 733 -18.59 38.14 26.48
C LEU A 733 -17.63 37.45 25.52
N VAL A 734 -16.61 38.19 25.06
CA VAL A 734 -15.45 37.67 24.35
C VAL A 734 -14.21 38.08 25.13
N LEU A 735 -13.34 37.12 25.42
CA LEU A 735 -12.10 37.32 26.14
C LEU A 735 -10.91 37.02 25.23
N ARG A 736 -9.86 37.85 25.27
CA ARG A 736 -8.62 37.64 24.50
C ARG A 736 -7.41 37.91 25.39
N ALA A 737 -6.43 37.02 25.38
CA ALA A 737 -5.16 37.24 26.07
C ALA A 737 -4.07 37.64 25.06
N ASP A 738 -3.17 38.55 25.46
CA ASP A 738 -2.00 38.93 24.66
C ASP A 738 -0.71 38.58 25.44
N ASN A 739 0.37 38.21 24.72
CA ASN A 739 1.71 37.83 25.20
C ASN A 739 1.84 36.50 25.99
N GLU A 740 0.84 36.09 26.77
CA GLU A 740 0.83 34.78 27.44
C GLU A 740 -0.59 34.25 27.64
N PRO A 741 -0.79 32.93 27.86
CA PRO A 741 -2.06 32.41 28.31
C PRO A 741 -2.43 32.99 29.68
N VAL A 742 -3.69 33.36 29.85
CA VAL A 742 -4.21 33.99 31.07
C VAL A 742 -5.31 33.13 31.67
N ASP A 743 -5.15 32.77 32.95
CA ASP A 743 -6.14 32.07 33.76
C ASP A 743 -7.05 33.09 34.45
N VAL A 744 -8.34 33.06 34.13
CA VAL A 744 -9.36 33.92 34.74
C VAL A 744 -9.91 33.24 35.97
N THR A 745 -9.70 33.85 37.14
CA THR A 745 -10.06 33.26 38.43
C THR A 745 -11.39 33.78 38.96
N ASP A 746 -11.77 35.01 38.61
CA ASP A 746 -12.99 35.63 39.11
C ASP A 746 -13.67 36.50 38.06
N ILE A 747 -14.98 36.38 37.96
CA ILE A 747 -15.84 37.30 37.20
C ILE A 747 -16.99 37.77 38.09
N GLN A 748 -17.12 39.09 38.24
CA GLN A 748 -18.26 39.74 38.89
C GLN A 748 -19.23 40.27 37.85
N ILE A 749 -20.47 39.79 37.92
CA ILE A 749 -21.57 40.22 37.07
C ILE A 749 -22.60 40.91 37.95
N THR A 750 -22.79 42.20 37.76
CA THR A 750 -23.73 42.98 38.57
C THR A 750 -25.04 43.14 37.82
N THR A 751 -26.13 43.46 38.50
CA THR A 751 -27.38 43.88 37.87
C THR A 751 -27.39 45.40 37.64
N ALA A 752 -28.12 45.90 36.65
CA ALA A 752 -28.01 47.31 36.23
C ALA A 752 -29.17 48.22 36.67
N GLN A 753 -30.40 47.71 36.76
CA GLN A 753 -31.61 48.53 37.00
C GLN A 753 -32.52 48.02 38.11
N SER A 754 -32.13 46.94 38.77
CA SER A 754 -32.87 46.34 39.89
C SER A 754 -31.92 45.48 40.70
N ASN A 755 -32.36 45.01 41.87
CA ASN A 755 -31.66 43.97 42.61
C ASN A 755 -31.84 42.56 42.02
N ALA A 756 -32.70 42.42 40.99
CA ALA A 756 -33.08 41.17 40.32
C ALA A 756 -33.25 39.98 41.30
N SER A 757 -33.97 40.19 42.41
CA SER A 757 -34.12 39.19 43.50
C SER A 757 -34.71 37.84 43.06
N SER A 758 -35.38 37.78 41.90
CA SER A 758 -35.90 36.56 41.27
C SER A 758 -34.82 35.74 40.57
N ILE A 759 -33.61 36.25 40.41
CA ILE A 759 -32.47 35.50 39.86
C ILE A 759 -31.80 34.73 41.00
N GLU A 760 -31.65 33.42 40.84
CA GLU A 760 -30.99 32.55 41.81
C GLU A 760 -29.48 32.61 41.65
N ARG A 761 -29.01 32.38 40.43
CA ARG A 761 -27.60 32.34 40.05
C ARG A 761 -27.45 32.60 38.56
N LEU A 762 -26.24 32.96 38.15
CA LEU A 762 -25.85 33.01 36.75
C LEU A 762 -24.96 31.81 36.44
N GLU A 763 -25.13 31.21 35.29
CA GLU A 763 -24.38 30.06 34.80
C GLU A 763 -23.55 30.48 33.60
N LEU A 764 -22.24 30.22 33.67
CA LEU A 764 -21.26 30.62 32.66
C LEU A 764 -20.85 29.41 31.83
N TYR A 765 -20.97 29.52 30.51
CA TYR A 765 -20.69 28.47 29.53
C TYR A 765 -19.62 28.95 28.56
N ASN A 766 -18.78 28.04 28.07
CA ASN A 766 -17.99 28.34 26.87
C ASN A 766 -18.92 28.33 25.65
N GLY A 767 -18.51 29.02 24.58
CA GLY A 767 -19.24 29.01 23.32
C GLY A 767 -19.48 27.58 22.80
N GLY A 768 -20.75 27.16 22.76
CA GLY A 768 -21.16 25.84 22.25
C GLY A 768 -21.34 24.76 23.31
N ASP A 769 -20.92 25.00 24.56
CA ASP A 769 -21.06 24.01 25.64
C ASP A 769 -22.50 23.88 26.14
N SER A 770 -22.90 22.66 26.52
CA SER A 770 -24.21 22.36 27.11
C SER A 770 -24.22 22.37 28.65
N LYS A 771 -23.05 22.45 29.29
CA LYS A 771 -22.89 22.52 30.75
C LYS A 771 -22.09 23.76 31.13
N PRO A 772 -22.43 24.42 32.25
CA PRO A 772 -21.67 25.57 32.70
C PRO A 772 -20.32 25.14 33.26
N PHE A 773 -19.27 25.93 33.01
CA PHE A 773 -17.95 25.74 33.63
C PHE A 773 -17.87 26.44 34.98
N ALA A 774 -18.71 27.45 35.24
CA ALA A 774 -18.79 28.16 36.50
C ALA A 774 -20.22 28.65 36.79
N SER A 775 -20.50 28.89 38.06
CA SER A 775 -21.74 29.53 38.50
C SER A 775 -21.45 30.73 39.39
N ALA A 776 -22.08 31.86 39.08
CA ALA A 776 -22.00 33.09 39.85
C ALA A 776 -23.23 33.23 40.77
N THR A 777 -22.99 33.44 42.05
CA THR A 777 -24.03 33.66 43.07
C THR A 777 -23.70 34.93 43.87
N THR A 778 -24.70 35.50 44.55
CA THR A 778 -24.47 36.64 45.45
C THR A 778 -23.64 36.25 46.67
N SER A 779 -23.84 35.04 47.20
CA SER A 779 -23.02 34.46 48.28
C SER A 779 -21.60 34.11 47.82
N GLY A 780 -21.43 33.75 46.55
CA GLY A 780 -20.13 33.47 45.92
C GLY A 780 -19.16 34.65 45.94
N CYS A 781 -19.64 35.86 46.19
CA CYS A 781 -18.78 37.03 46.36
C CYS A 781 -17.95 37.01 47.65
N GLY A 782 -18.34 36.24 48.67
CA GLY A 782 -17.62 36.17 49.94
C GLY A 782 -17.33 37.55 50.52
N ASN A 783 -16.05 37.84 50.79
CA ASN A 783 -15.57 39.11 51.30
C ASN A 783 -15.10 40.09 50.19
N ALA A 784 -15.35 39.79 48.92
CA ALA A 784 -14.96 40.67 47.83
C ALA A 784 -15.74 41.99 47.88
N THR A 785 -15.07 43.09 47.54
CA THR A 785 -15.74 44.37 47.31
C THR A 785 -16.65 44.24 46.09
N VAL A 786 -17.92 44.61 46.26
CA VAL A 786 -19.00 44.47 45.27
C VAL A 786 -19.77 45.77 45.10
N ILE A 787 -20.51 45.88 44.00
CA ILE A 787 -21.37 47.03 43.71
C ILE A 787 -22.79 46.70 44.15
N ASN A 788 -23.29 47.42 45.15
CA ASN A 788 -24.66 47.25 45.66
C ASN A 788 -25.62 48.38 45.26
N THR A 789 -25.10 49.45 44.64
CA THR A 789 -25.88 50.59 44.14
C THR A 789 -25.33 51.08 42.81
N ARG A 790 -26.21 51.35 41.84
CA ARG A 790 -25.86 51.93 40.53
C ARG A 790 -26.87 53.03 40.20
N GLU A 791 -26.40 54.24 39.90
CA GLU A 791 -27.28 55.38 39.53
C GLU A 791 -28.42 55.63 40.55
N GLY A 792 -28.15 55.40 41.84
CA GLY A 792 -29.13 55.55 42.93
C GLY A 792 -30.10 54.36 43.10
N VAL A 793 -30.01 53.33 42.25
CA VAL A 793 -30.83 52.12 42.31
C VAL A 793 -30.09 51.00 43.02
N ALA A 794 -30.79 50.25 43.89
CA ALA A 794 -30.24 49.06 44.53
C ALA A 794 -30.01 47.95 43.50
N VAL A 795 -28.81 47.39 43.48
CA VAL A 795 -28.38 46.32 42.56
C VAL A 795 -27.73 45.17 43.33
N SER A 796 -27.44 44.06 42.64
CA SER A 796 -26.80 42.88 43.23
C SER A 796 -25.67 42.39 42.34
N THR A 797 -24.54 42.05 42.95
CA THR A 797 -23.39 41.44 42.28
C THR A 797 -23.40 39.93 42.47
N PHE A 798 -23.24 39.20 41.37
CA PHE A 798 -23.05 37.75 41.33
C PHE A 798 -21.58 37.48 41.01
N CYS A 799 -20.89 36.72 41.85
CA CYS A 799 -19.47 36.42 41.65
C CYS A 799 -19.28 34.95 41.32
N ALA A 800 -18.60 34.68 40.20
CA ALA A 800 -18.07 33.36 39.86
C ALA A 800 -16.59 33.32 40.24
N THR A 801 -16.28 32.80 41.42
CA THR A 801 -14.91 32.45 41.83
C THR A 801 -14.62 31.03 41.38
N MET A 802 -13.53 30.86 40.64
CA MET A 802 -13.18 29.65 39.94
C MET A 802 -11.89 29.05 40.50
N ASN A 803 -11.80 27.72 40.50
CA ASN A 803 -10.52 27.05 40.75
C ASN A 803 -9.54 27.40 39.62
N ASN A 804 -8.25 27.38 39.94
CA ASN A 804 -7.18 27.63 38.97
C ASN A 804 -7.38 26.79 37.70
N GLN A 805 -7.11 27.42 36.55
CA GLN A 805 -7.17 26.86 35.20
C GLN A 805 -8.55 26.38 34.76
N ARG A 806 -9.63 26.91 35.37
CA ARG A 806 -10.99 26.64 34.90
C ARG A 806 -11.39 27.44 33.67
N LEU A 807 -10.86 28.64 33.49
CA LEU A 807 -11.05 29.45 32.30
C LEU A 807 -9.70 30.01 31.86
N VAL A 808 -9.02 29.27 30.98
CA VAL A 808 -7.73 29.69 30.41
C VAL A 808 -7.95 30.26 29.02
N VAL A 809 -7.59 31.52 28.83
CA VAL A 809 -7.59 32.21 27.53
C VAL A 809 -6.18 32.12 26.96
N GLN A 810 -6.01 31.41 25.85
CA GLN A 810 -4.71 31.29 25.19
C GLN A 810 -4.32 32.63 24.54
N ALA A 811 -3.02 32.91 24.48
CA ALA A 811 -2.51 34.13 23.84
C ALA A 811 -2.93 34.16 22.35
N GLY A 812 -3.48 35.29 21.89
CA GLY A 812 -3.93 35.49 20.52
C GLY A 812 -5.23 34.77 20.14
N VAL A 813 -5.93 34.14 21.09
CA VAL A 813 -7.18 33.40 20.84
C VAL A 813 -8.35 34.04 21.58
N ASP A 814 -9.45 34.23 20.85
CA ASP A 814 -10.72 34.72 21.42
C ASP A 814 -11.53 33.57 22.03
N VAL A 815 -11.96 33.74 23.30
CA VAL A 815 -12.83 32.81 24.02
C VAL A 815 -14.18 33.46 24.25
N THR A 816 -15.27 32.81 23.80
CA THR A 816 -16.64 33.29 24.05
C THR A 816 -17.18 32.71 25.36
N VAL A 817 -17.65 33.59 26.26
CA VAL A 817 -18.35 33.22 27.50
C VAL A 817 -19.82 33.63 27.40
N ILE A 818 -20.71 32.66 27.57
CA ILE A 818 -22.16 32.83 27.52
C ILE A 818 -22.71 32.78 28.95
N VAL A 819 -23.49 33.77 29.34
CA VAL A 819 -24.13 33.85 30.66
C VAL A 819 -25.62 33.55 30.50
N ARG A 820 -26.12 32.59 31.27
CA ARG A 820 -27.55 32.26 31.42
C ARG A 820 -27.99 32.51 32.85
N ALA A 821 -29.25 32.84 33.07
CA ALA A 821 -29.79 33.05 34.41
C ALA A 821 -30.66 31.87 34.83
N MET A 822 -30.41 31.32 36.02
CA MET A 822 -31.36 30.44 36.67
C MET A 822 -32.35 31.30 37.45
N VAL A 823 -33.63 31.21 37.09
CA VAL A 823 -34.69 32.03 37.68
C VAL A 823 -35.39 31.23 38.79
N LYS A 824 -35.61 31.85 39.94
CA LYS A 824 -36.37 31.25 41.04
C LYS A 824 -37.81 31.01 40.61
N SER A 825 -38.40 29.90 41.06
CA SER A 825 -39.86 29.73 40.98
C SER A 825 -40.57 30.70 41.92
N ASP A 826 -41.85 30.94 41.69
CA ASP A 826 -42.69 31.78 42.57
C ASP A 826 -42.75 31.27 44.03
N THR A 827 -42.72 29.95 44.22
CA THR A 827 -42.63 29.26 45.52
C THR A 827 -41.31 29.52 46.23
N ASN A 828 -40.26 29.86 45.48
CA ASN A 828 -38.93 30.20 45.97
C ASN A 828 -38.64 31.71 45.91
N GLY A 829 -39.68 32.54 45.80
CA GLY A 829 -39.56 34.01 45.86
C GLY A 829 -39.31 34.69 44.51
N GLY A 830 -39.47 33.99 43.39
CA GLY A 830 -39.58 34.61 42.08
C GLY A 830 -40.82 35.49 41.98
N THR A 831 -40.70 36.65 41.32
CA THR A 831 -41.79 37.60 41.09
C THR A 831 -41.92 37.96 39.62
N SER A 832 -43.15 37.93 39.10
CA SER A 832 -43.46 38.35 37.73
C SER A 832 -43.21 39.85 37.55
N ASN A 833 -42.90 40.26 36.31
CA ASN A 833 -42.58 41.64 35.89
C ASN A 833 -41.31 42.27 36.53
N GLN A 834 -40.47 41.49 37.21
CA GLN A 834 -39.18 42.00 37.67
C GLN A 834 -38.22 42.22 36.50
N ILE A 835 -37.52 43.36 36.49
CA ILE A 835 -36.45 43.66 35.53
C ILE A 835 -35.21 42.83 35.86
N ALA A 836 -34.62 42.18 34.85
CA ALA A 836 -33.31 41.55 34.96
C ALA A 836 -32.40 42.09 33.84
N GLN A 837 -31.38 42.87 34.19
CA GLN A 837 -30.37 43.37 33.26
C GLN A 837 -29.01 43.24 33.93
N PHE A 838 -28.04 42.70 33.20
CA PHE A 838 -26.71 42.38 33.74
C PHE A 838 -25.64 43.26 33.10
N TRP A 839 -24.62 43.60 33.87
CA TRP A 839 -23.49 44.42 33.42
C TRP A 839 -22.18 43.97 34.07
N ILE A 840 -21.08 44.15 33.32
CA ILE A 840 -19.71 44.09 33.84
C ILE A 840 -19.23 45.53 33.97
N ALA A 841 -18.86 45.93 35.19
CA ALA A 841 -18.37 47.27 35.45
C ALA A 841 -17.00 47.47 34.79
N GLY A 842 -16.88 48.53 33.98
CA GLY A 842 -15.61 48.98 33.43
C GLY A 842 -14.81 49.80 34.46
N GLN A 843 -15.49 50.47 35.39
CA GLN A 843 -14.82 51.26 36.42
C GLN A 843 -14.30 50.40 37.59
N THR A 844 -13.10 50.72 38.07
CA THR A 844 -12.54 50.24 39.34
C THR A 844 -12.69 51.30 40.44
N SER A 845 -13.83 51.98 40.52
CA SER A 845 -14.08 52.93 41.61
C SER A 845 -14.25 52.16 42.93
N GLY A 846 -13.57 52.62 44.00
CA GLY A 846 -13.67 51.98 45.32
C GLY A 846 -13.01 50.60 45.46
N GLY A 847 -12.12 50.20 44.54
CA GLY A 847 -11.35 48.94 44.65
C GLY A 847 -12.06 47.69 44.12
N VAL A 848 -13.22 47.84 43.48
CA VAL A 848 -13.93 46.75 42.80
C VAL A 848 -13.10 46.25 41.60
N LYS A 849 -12.88 44.93 41.51
CA LYS A 849 -12.25 44.27 40.37
C LYS A 849 -13.25 43.34 39.72
N ALA A 850 -13.86 43.77 38.61
CA ALA A 850 -14.90 43.01 37.94
C ALA A 850 -14.37 41.70 37.33
N VAL A 851 -13.10 41.67 36.95
CA VAL A 851 -12.41 40.46 36.49
C VAL A 851 -11.05 40.37 37.19
N ARG A 852 -10.71 39.19 37.69
CA ARG A 852 -9.37 38.85 38.17
C ARG A 852 -8.80 37.73 37.34
N ALA A 853 -7.53 37.84 37.02
CA ALA A 853 -6.84 36.88 36.19
C ALA A 853 -5.34 36.87 36.49
N ARG A 854 -4.68 35.78 36.10
CA ARG A 854 -3.26 35.53 36.33
C ARG A 854 -2.59 35.01 35.07
N GLY A 855 -1.40 35.53 34.76
CA GLY A 855 -0.58 35.02 33.68
C GLY A 855 -0.04 33.62 34.01
N MET A 856 -0.15 32.69 33.06
CA MET A 856 0.23 31.29 33.28
C MET A 856 1.74 31.07 33.26
N ALA A 857 2.46 31.76 32.36
CA ALA A 857 3.90 31.64 32.24
C ALA A 857 4.62 32.54 33.28
N SER A 858 4.16 33.78 33.41
CA SER A 858 4.69 34.74 34.40
C SER A 858 4.32 34.40 35.83
N SER A 859 3.27 33.60 36.04
CA SER A 859 2.72 33.30 37.37
C SER A 859 2.37 34.57 38.16
N THR A 860 2.06 35.67 37.48
CA THR A 860 1.82 36.99 38.07
C THR A 860 0.37 37.42 37.85
N ASP A 861 -0.26 37.97 38.88
CA ASP A 861 -1.63 38.49 38.79
C ASP A 861 -1.67 39.71 37.88
N LEU A 862 -2.70 39.78 37.02
CA LEU A 862 -2.89 40.95 36.16
C LEU A 862 -3.34 42.16 37.01
N ILE A 863 -2.83 43.33 36.64
CA ILE A 863 -3.10 44.59 37.32
C ILE A 863 -4.36 45.25 36.75
N ALA A 864 -4.89 46.23 37.49
CA ALA A 864 -5.99 47.06 37.00
C ALA A 864 -5.50 47.95 35.86
N ASN A 865 -6.32 48.10 34.82
CA ASN A 865 -6.06 48.99 33.70
C ASN A 865 -5.85 50.44 34.16
N ASN A 866 -4.72 51.02 33.77
CA ASN A 866 -4.32 52.39 34.09
C ASN A 866 -4.83 53.44 33.08
N ALA A 867 -5.55 53.00 32.05
CA ALA A 867 -6.15 53.77 30.95
C ALA A 867 -5.20 54.34 29.89
N ASP A 868 -3.94 53.89 29.86
CA ASP A 868 -2.96 54.28 28.84
C ASP A 868 -3.09 53.46 27.54
N SER A 869 -2.21 53.73 26.57
CA SER A 869 -2.23 53.09 25.24
C SER A 869 -1.29 51.89 25.10
N SER A 870 -0.82 51.30 26.21
CA SER A 870 0.23 50.29 26.23
C SER A 870 -0.09 49.13 27.18
N GLY A 871 0.16 47.90 26.74
CA GLY A 871 -0.09 46.71 27.56
C GLY A 871 1.04 46.43 28.55
N GLN A 872 0.72 46.46 29.84
CA GLN A 872 1.69 46.31 30.94
C GLN A 872 1.33 45.18 31.93
N GLY A 873 0.44 44.27 31.51
CA GLY A 873 -0.06 43.20 32.35
C GLY A 873 -1.47 43.41 32.87
N GLU A 874 -2.34 44.04 32.10
CA GLU A 874 -3.58 44.63 32.59
C GLU A 874 -4.82 43.84 32.19
N VAL A 875 -5.91 44.03 32.95
CA VAL A 875 -7.26 43.60 32.55
C VAL A 875 -8.03 44.79 31.98
N ILE A 876 -8.30 44.75 30.67
CA ILE A 876 -9.02 45.78 29.92
C ILE A 876 -10.47 45.33 29.68
N ILE A 877 -11.44 46.13 30.13
CA ILE A 877 -12.88 45.80 30.09
C ILE A 877 -13.61 46.72 29.10
N GLY A 878 -14.51 46.12 28.31
CA GLY A 878 -15.38 46.79 27.35
C GLY A 878 -14.72 47.17 26.02
N ARG A 879 -13.46 46.76 25.80
CA ARG A 879 -12.67 47.10 24.61
C ARG A 879 -11.82 45.93 24.14
N ASN A 880 -11.41 46.00 22.87
CA ASN A 880 -10.49 45.05 22.23
C ASN A 880 -9.12 45.67 21.91
N THR A 881 -8.87 46.89 22.39
CA THR A 881 -7.65 47.69 22.21
C THR A 881 -7.29 48.38 23.53
N PHE A 882 -6.02 48.74 23.73
CA PHE A 882 -5.57 49.49 24.91
C PHE A 882 -6.29 50.84 25.03
N GLY A 883 -6.44 51.32 26.27
CA GLY A 883 -7.15 52.55 26.63
C GLY A 883 -8.11 52.35 27.81
N ALA A 884 -8.77 53.44 28.23
CA ALA A 884 -9.70 53.45 29.36
C ALA A 884 -10.80 52.40 29.26
N ASN A 885 -11.14 51.71 30.35
CA ASN A 885 -12.25 50.76 30.38
C ASN A 885 -13.60 51.38 29.97
N ALA A 886 -14.52 50.54 29.51
CA ALA A 886 -15.92 50.87 29.27
C ALA A 886 -16.84 49.82 29.89
N ASP A 887 -18.03 50.21 30.34
CA ASP A 887 -19.01 49.28 30.89
C ASP A 887 -19.53 48.33 29.80
N ILE A 888 -19.71 47.06 30.15
CA ILE A 888 -20.38 46.08 29.31
C ILE A 888 -21.82 45.94 29.80
N LEU A 889 -22.77 46.61 29.15
CA LEU A 889 -24.19 46.57 29.51
C LEU A 889 -24.96 45.56 28.64
N GLY A 890 -25.65 44.60 29.28
CA GLY A 890 -26.52 43.62 28.66
C GLY A 890 -27.93 44.15 28.32
N SER A 891 -28.74 43.31 27.70
CA SER A 891 -30.14 43.64 27.36
C SER A 891 -31.04 43.58 28.59
N GLN A 892 -32.15 44.33 28.54
CA GLN A 892 -33.11 44.38 29.64
C GLN A 892 -34.17 43.28 29.47
N HIS A 893 -34.19 42.30 30.37
CA HIS A 893 -35.14 41.18 30.36
C HIS A 893 -36.27 41.41 31.37
N ARG A 894 -37.33 40.58 31.30
CA ARG A 894 -38.44 40.54 32.26
C ARG A 894 -38.59 39.13 32.81
N VAL A 895 -38.75 39.00 34.12
CA VAL A 895 -39.10 37.72 34.76
C VAL A 895 -40.60 37.49 34.63
N VAL A 896 -41.00 36.26 34.32
CA VAL A 896 -42.40 35.82 34.19
C VAL A 896 -42.58 34.45 34.87
N MET A 897 -43.79 34.12 35.30
CA MET A 897 -44.14 32.84 35.94
C MET A 897 -44.96 31.92 35.01
N ALA A 898 -45.68 32.49 34.05
CA ALA A 898 -46.19 31.87 32.85
C ALA A 898 -45.61 32.54 31.60
N LYS A 899 -45.58 31.84 30.45
CA LYS A 899 -44.94 32.35 29.24
C LYS A 899 -45.59 31.76 27.99
N ILE A 900 -45.80 32.58 26.96
CA ILE A 900 -46.16 32.11 25.60
C ILE A 900 -44.87 31.71 24.88
N THR A 901 -44.77 30.44 24.47
CA THR A 901 -43.59 29.90 23.77
C THR A 901 -43.77 29.76 22.27
N GLY A 902 -45.02 29.84 21.78
CA GLY A 902 -45.31 29.77 20.36
C GLY A 902 -46.67 30.33 20.00
N ILE A 903 -46.72 30.98 18.83
CA ILE A 903 -47.94 31.34 18.13
C ILE A 903 -47.78 30.86 16.68
N THR A 904 -48.67 29.97 16.21
CA THR A 904 -48.58 29.39 14.87
C THR A 904 -49.93 29.39 14.17
N ASN A 905 -49.93 29.38 12.83
CA ASN A 905 -51.14 29.11 12.07
C ASN A 905 -51.66 27.71 12.41
N ALA A 906 -52.94 27.62 12.77
CA ALA A 906 -53.61 26.36 13.10
C ALA A 906 -54.77 26.06 12.14
N ASN A 907 -54.97 26.90 11.12
CA ASN A 907 -56.07 26.75 10.19
C ASN A 907 -55.87 25.46 9.34
N PRO A 908 -56.87 24.57 9.27
CA PRO A 908 -56.77 23.33 8.49
C PRO A 908 -56.76 23.56 6.97
N ASP A 909 -57.24 24.71 6.50
CA ASP A 909 -57.27 25.03 5.07
C ASP A 909 -55.87 25.30 4.52
N LEU A 910 -55.62 24.84 3.29
CA LEU A 910 -54.37 25.09 2.58
C LEU A 910 -54.32 26.50 1.99
N ASN A 911 -53.11 27.06 1.87
CA ASN A 911 -52.90 28.31 1.15
C ASN A 911 -53.37 28.18 -0.31
N GLY A 912 -54.17 29.16 -0.77
CA GLY A 912 -54.81 29.18 -2.07
C GLY A 912 -56.23 28.61 -2.10
N THR A 913 -56.77 28.16 -0.95
CA THR A 913 -58.17 27.73 -0.85
C THR A 913 -59.11 28.89 -1.24
N ALA A 914 -60.24 28.58 -1.89
CA ALA A 914 -61.24 29.57 -2.30
C ALA A 914 -61.75 30.37 -1.10
N VAL A 915 -62.02 31.67 -1.28
CA VAL A 915 -62.58 32.50 -0.20
C VAL A 915 -63.96 31.94 0.17
N PRO A 916 -64.20 31.56 1.44
CA PRO A 916 -65.48 30.96 1.85
C PRO A 916 -66.63 31.96 1.74
N VAL A 917 -67.87 31.46 1.65
CA VAL A 917 -69.10 32.28 1.60
C VAL A 917 -69.93 32.01 2.84
N GLY A 918 -70.54 33.05 3.41
CA GLY A 918 -71.28 32.93 4.67
C GLY A 918 -70.36 32.97 5.88
N THR A 919 -70.83 32.48 7.03
CA THR A 919 -70.07 32.48 8.28
C THR A 919 -68.92 31.48 8.22
N ALA A 920 -67.68 31.96 8.38
CA ALA A 920 -66.48 31.14 8.30
C ALA A 920 -65.37 31.61 9.26
N ASP A 921 -64.51 30.67 9.67
CA ASP A 921 -63.28 30.95 10.42
C ASP A 921 -62.17 31.33 9.44
N ILE A 922 -61.88 32.61 9.31
CA ILE A 922 -60.98 33.13 8.27
C ILE A 922 -59.51 33.20 8.71
N GLY A 923 -59.24 32.95 9.98
CA GLY A 923 -57.89 32.81 10.53
C GLY A 923 -57.93 32.05 11.85
N GLN A 924 -57.04 31.07 12.03
CA GLN A 924 -56.95 30.28 13.27
C GLN A 924 -55.50 30.26 13.75
N PHE A 925 -55.30 30.55 15.04
CA PHE A 925 -53.97 30.66 15.64
C PHE A 925 -53.88 29.78 16.89
N ALA A 926 -52.86 28.92 16.94
CA ALA A 926 -52.52 28.13 18.11
C ALA A 926 -51.55 28.92 18.98
N PHE A 927 -51.91 29.11 20.25
CA PHE A 927 -51.08 29.71 21.29
C PHE A 927 -50.62 28.63 22.25
N THR A 928 -49.31 28.50 22.44
CA THR A 928 -48.71 27.48 23.30
C THR A 928 -48.09 28.13 24.53
N ALA A 929 -48.45 27.65 25.71
CA ALA A 929 -47.87 28.08 26.98
C ALA A 929 -46.66 27.20 27.35
N ALA A 930 -45.66 27.78 28.00
CA ALA A 930 -44.55 27.04 28.57
C ALA A 930 -45.03 26.10 29.69
N SER A 931 -44.41 24.93 29.80
CA SER A 931 -44.49 24.14 31.04
C SER A 931 -43.80 24.90 32.18
N ASN A 932 -44.42 24.91 33.36
CA ASN A 932 -43.83 25.54 34.55
C ASN A 932 -44.23 24.77 35.85
N SER A 933 -43.55 25.07 36.95
CA SER A 933 -43.87 24.56 38.29
C SER A 933 -44.28 25.68 39.26
N ASN A 934 -44.58 26.87 38.71
CA ASN A 934 -44.89 28.06 39.48
C ASN A 934 -46.32 27.93 40.03
N SER A 935 -46.43 27.60 41.31
CA SER A 935 -47.64 27.06 41.95
C SER A 935 -48.08 27.82 43.19
N LYS A 936 -47.42 28.95 43.50
CA LYS A 936 -47.80 29.77 44.64
C LYS A 936 -49.16 30.40 44.35
N ASN A 937 -50.13 30.16 45.24
CA ASN A 937 -51.52 30.60 45.08
C ASN A 937 -52.26 29.99 43.88
N GLY A 938 -51.83 28.83 43.38
CA GLY A 938 -52.35 28.22 42.17
C GLY A 938 -51.28 28.15 41.09
N LEU A 939 -51.49 27.35 40.05
CA LEU A 939 -50.56 27.31 38.93
C LEU A 939 -50.65 28.61 38.13
N ASN A 940 -49.50 29.13 37.71
CA ASN A 940 -49.45 30.28 36.83
C ASN A 940 -49.80 29.84 35.40
N GLU A 941 -50.80 30.50 34.83
CA GLU A 941 -51.36 30.23 33.50
C GLU A 941 -51.23 31.46 32.60
N VAL A 942 -51.23 31.22 31.29
CA VAL A 942 -51.33 32.30 30.31
C VAL A 942 -52.82 32.58 30.09
N VAL A 943 -53.24 33.82 30.22
CA VAL A 943 -54.62 34.24 29.92
C VAL A 943 -54.60 35.39 28.92
N LEU A 944 -55.23 35.23 27.75
CA LEU A 944 -55.35 36.33 26.78
C LEU A 944 -56.51 37.26 27.18
N ASP A 945 -56.26 38.57 27.27
CA ASP A 945 -57.30 39.54 27.58
C ASP A 945 -57.68 40.41 26.39
N ASN A 946 -56.69 40.86 25.62
CA ASN A 946 -56.92 41.71 24.46
C ASN A 946 -56.05 41.24 23.28
N ILE A 947 -56.64 41.18 22.08
CA ILE A 947 -55.93 40.78 20.86
C ILE A 947 -56.42 41.56 19.64
N ILE A 948 -55.49 42.00 18.79
CA ILE A 948 -55.78 42.64 17.50
C ILE A 948 -55.26 41.75 16.37
N PHE A 949 -56.13 41.46 15.42
CA PHE A 949 -55.78 40.81 14.17
C PHE A 949 -55.69 41.83 13.04
N THR A 950 -54.68 41.71 12.20
CA THR A 950 -54.60 42.44 10.92
C THR A 950 -55.23 41.60 9.82
N VAL A 951 -56.32 42.07 9.24
CA VAL A 951 -57.07 41.41 8.16
C VAL A 951 -56.78 42.10 6.84
N ASN A 952 -56.32 41.33 5.85
CA ASN A 952 -56.11 41.76 4.48
C ASN A 952 -57.18 41.12 3.59
N ALA A 953 -58.24 41.84 3.25
CA ALA A 953 -59.39 41.38 2.46
C ALA A 953 -59.47 42.14 1.11
N LEU A 954 -58.54 41.86 0.18
CA LEU A 954 -58.51 42.53 -1.13
C LEU A 954 -59.61 41.98 -2.03
N ASN A 955 -60.51 42.83 -2.51
CA ASN A 955 -61.67 42.46 -3.32
C ASN A 955 -62.59 41.41 -2.67
N VAL A 956 -62.60 41.30 -1.33
CA VAL A 956 -63.51 40.44 -0.56
C VAL A 956 -64.36 41.35 0.32
N ALA A 957 -65.68 41.13 0.33
CA ALA A 957 -66.62 41.88 1.17
C ALA A 957 -66.94 41.07 2.43
N LEU A 958 -66.68 41.66 3.60
CA LEU A 958 -66.92 41.06 4.92
C LEU A 958 -67.92 41.91 5.71
N ASP A 959 -68.73 41.28 6.55
CA ASP A 959 -69.58 41.99 7.51
C ASP A 959 -68.76 42.44 8.74
N GLY A 960 -68.46 43.74 8.79
CA GLY A 960 -67.65 44.38 9.83
C GLY A 960 -68.29 44.40 11.22
N ASP A 961 -69.61 44.20 11.32
CA ASP A 961 -70.33 44.15 12.59
C ASP A 961 -70.42 42.71 13.16
N ASN A 962 -70.03 41.71 12.35
CA ASN A 962 -70.17 40.28 12.65
C ASN A 962 -68.84 39.56 12.93
N PHE A 963 -67.76 40.28 13.27
CA PHE A 963 -66.53 39.63 13.71
C PHE A 963 -66.67 39.02 15.10
N ARG A 964 -66.23 37.77 15.26
CA ARG A 964 -66.31 37.00 16.49
C ARG A 964 -65.01 36.25 16.74
N LEU A 965 -64.57 36.18 18.00
CA LEU A 965 -63.51 35.28 18.43
C LEU A 965 -64.14 34.00 18.97
N VAL A 966 -63.63 32.85 18.56
CA VAL A 966 -64.09 31.54 19.02
C VAL A 966 -62.89 30.68 19.43
N ARG A 967 -63.11 29.73 20.34
CA ARG A 967 -62.10 28.71 20.70
C ARG A 967 -62.48 27.39 20.05
N ALA A 968 -61.51 26.72 19.41
CA ALA A 968 -61.80 25.54 18.57
C ALA A 968 -62.54 24.39 19.30
N ASN A 969 -62.29 24.21 20.61
CA ASN A 969 -62.92 23.16 21.42
C ASN A 969 -64.22 23.61 22.14
N ALA A 970 -64.66 24.85 21.89
CA ALA A 970 -65.87 25.45 22.47
C ALA A 970 -66.52 26.40 21.45
N SER A 971 -66.73 25.91 20.22
CA SER A 971 -67.16 26.72 19.07
C SER A 971 -68.57 27.30 19.19
N GLU A 972 -69.35 26.89 20.19
CA GLU A 972 -70.68 27.41 20.53
C GLU A 972 -70.61 28.70 21.38
N ILE A 973 -69.44 29.02 21.96
CA ILE A 973 -69.22 30.24 22.73
C ILE A 973 -68.39 31.21 21.86
N GLU A 974 -68.99 32.34 21.51
CA GLU A 974 -68.37 33.36 20.67
C GLU A 974 -68.27 34.70 21.42
N HIS A 975 -67.18 35.43 21.23
CA HIS A 975 -66.99 36.78 21.78
C HIS A 975 -67.01 37.83 20.68
N PRO A 976 -67.79 38.93 20.80
CA PRO A 976 -67.80 40.00 19.81
C PRO A 976 -66.47 40.75 19.70
N CYS A 977 -66.07 41.05 18.46
CA CYS A 977 -64.89 41.87 18.16
C CYS A 977 -65.30 43.09 17.33
N SER A 978 -64.54 44.18 17.45
CA SER A 978 -64.79 45.45 16.75
C SER A 978 -63.76 45.68 15.64
N THR A 979 -64.20 46.29 14.53
CA THR A 979 -63.34 46.57 13.38
C THR A 979 -62.84 48.02 13.39
N TYR A 980 -61.58 48.21 12.99
CA TYR A 980 -60.92 49.51 12.93
C TYR A 980 -60.11 49.63 11.64
N SER A 981 -60.00 50.83 11.09
CA SER A 981 -59.02 51.13 10.06
C SER A 981 -57.60 50.92 10.59
N THR A 982 -56.61 50.85 9.71
CA THR A 982 -55.19 50.73 10.09
C THR A 982 -54.65 51.92 10.89
N ILE A 983 -55.39 53.02 10.96
CA ILE A 983 -55.09 54.20 11.77
C ILE A 983 -55.98 54.29 13.03
N GLY A 984 -56.70 53.23 13.39
CA GLY A 984 -57.46 53.13 14.64
C GLY A 984 -58.85 53.76 14.61
N THR A 985 -59.43 54.06 13.44
CA THR A 985 -60.79 54.61 13.34
C THR A 985 -61.83 53.48 13.29
N PRO A 986 -62.87 53.45 14.13
CA PRO A 986 -63.90 52.41 14.10
C PRO A 986 -64.56 52.28 12.72
N MET A 987 -64.90 51.05 12.34
CA MET A 987 -65.60 50.71 11.09
C MET A 987 -66.86 49.89 11.39
N SER A 988 -67.83 49.90 10.47
CA SER A 988 -69.12 49.19 10.59
C SER A 988 -69.70 48.92 9.19
N GLY A 989 -70.64 47.99 9.07
CA GLY A 989 -71.20 47.54 7.78
C GLY A 989 -70.22 46.73 6.94
N ILE A 990 -70.29 46.85 5.62
CA ILE A 990 -69.42 46.07 4.70
C ILE A 990 -68.00 46.65 4.71
N VAL A 991 -67.02 45.82 5.10
CA VAL A 991 -65.59 46.17 5.14
C VAL A 991 -64.80 45.36 4.11
N ASN A 992 -63.77 45.98 3.53
CA ASN A 992 -62.82 45.39 2.59
C ASN A 992 -61.46 46.11 2.67
N GLY A 993 -60.43 45.59 1.99
CA GLY A 993 -59.07 46.13 2.03
C GLY A 993 -58.31 45.65 3.28
N GLN A 994 -57.33 46.43 3.73
CA GLN A 994 -56.57 46.14 4.95
C GLN A 994 -57.16 46.88 6.14
N PHE A 995 -57.41 46.16 7.24
CA PHE A 995 -57.96 46.71 8.46
C PHE A 995 -57.61 45.87 9.70
N LEU A 996 -57.98 46.35 10.88
CA LEU A 996 -57.74 45.72 12.17
C LEU A 996 -59.04 45.20 12.77
N VAL A 997 -58.96 44.07 13.48
CA VAL A 997 -60.07 43.50 14.25
C VAL A 997 -59.61 43.33 15.68
N SER A 998 -60.19 44.09 16.59
CA SER A 998 -59.84 44.10 18.02
C SER A 998 -60.89 43.32 18.81
N CYS A 999 -60.43 42.34 19.58
CA CYS A 999 -61.22 41.59 20.54
C CYS A 999 -60.71 41.95 21.94
N THR A 1000 -61.51 42.66 22.73
CA THR A 1000 -61.14 43.15 24.07
C THR A 1000 -61.99 42.54 25.16
N ASP A 1001 -61.56 42.72 26.42
CA ASP A 1001 -62.28 42.28 27.62
C ASP A 1001 -62.53 40.76 27.63
N LEU A 1002 -61.59 39.98 27.08
CA LEU A 1002 -61.75 38.54 26.93
C LEU A 1002 -61.82 37.82 28.27
N ILE A 1003 -61.19 38.36 29.32
CA ILE A 1003 -61.24 37.77 30.67
C ILE A 1003 -62.64 37.88 31.28
N ALA A 1004 -63.37 38.95 30.98
CA ALA A 1004 -64.74 39.14 31.45
C ALA A 1004 -65.76 38.36 30.62
N SER A 1005 -65.35 37.79 29.49
CA SER A 1005 -66.20 37.05 28.57
C SER A 1005 -66.50 35.62 29.05
N ALA A 1006 -67.54 35.01 28.47
CA ALA A 1006 -67.81 33.59 28.66
C ALA A 1006 -66.82 32.68 27.90
N LEU A 1007 -66.06 33.24 26.94
CA LEU A 1007 -65.05 32.52 26.17
C LEU A 1007 -63.78 32.34 27.01
N SER A 1008 -63.48 31.11 27.42
CA SER A 1008 -62.28 30.84 28.19
C SER A 1008 -61.02 31.05 27.33
N THR A 1009 -60.22 32.06 27.66
CA THR A 1009 -58.93 32.35 27.03
C THR A 1009 -57.72 31.86 27.82
N THR A 1010 -57.97 31.12 28.90
CA THR A 1010 -56.94 30.49 29.72
C THR A 1010 -56.27 29.34 28.95
N ILE A 1011 -54.94 29.37 28.96
CA ILE A 1011 -54.05 28.35 28.42
C ILE A 1011 -53.23 27.81 29.59
N SER A 1012 -53.55 26.58 30.00
CA SER A 1012 -52.82 25.91 31.07
C SER A 1012 -51.35 25.75 30.69
N LYS A 1013 -50.49 25.65 31.69
CA LYS A 1013 -49.05 25.40 31.47
C LYS A 1013 -48.80 24.20 30.55
N GLY A 1014 -47.92 24.35 29.58
CA GLY A 1014 -47.57 23.29 28.63
C GLY A 1014 -48.65 22.94 27.60
N ASP A 1015 -49.86 23.50 27.71
CA ASP A 1015 -50.95 23.26 26.78
C ASP A 1015 -50.93 24.25 25.61
N THR A 1016 -51.72 23.92 24.58
CA THR A 1016 -51.99 24.76 23.42
C THR A 1016 -53.48 25.05 23.32
N ALA A 1017 -53.85 26.32 23.10
CA ALA A 1017 -55.23 26.72 22.80
C ALA A 1017 -55.31 27.30 21.39
N ILE A 1018 -56.36 26.95 20.64
CA ILE A 1018 -56.60 27.45 19.27
C ILE A 1018 -57.75 28.45 19.32
N PHE A 1019 -57.49 29.66 18.83
CA PHE A 1019 -58.48 30.72 18.67
C PHE A 1019 -58.69 31.03 17.19
N SER A 1020 -59.96 31.09 16.76
CA SER A 1020 -60.35 31.41 15.40
C SER A 1020 -61.03 32.77 15.34
N LEU A 1021 -60.68 33.58 14.34
CA LEU A 1021 -61.40 34.78 13.96
C LEU A 1021 -62.49 34.40 12.95
N ARG A 1022 -63.74 34.49 13.39
CA ARG A 1022 -64.94 34.17 12.62
C ARG A 1022 -65.62 35.44 12.11
N VAL A 1023 -66.11 35.39 10.88
CA VAL A 1023 -66.89 36.48 10.27
C VAL A 1023 -67.84 35.95 9.21
N THR A 1024 -68.88 36.71 8.88
CA THR A 1024 -69.71 36.47 7.70
C THR A 1024 -69.10 37.11 6.46
N VAL A 1025 -68.73 36.27 5.47
CA VAL A 1025 -68.30 36.71 4.14
C VAL A 1025 -69.52 36.98 3.27
N THR A 1026 -69.80 38.25 2.99
CA THR A 1026 -71.00 38.68 2.24
C THR A 1026 -70.80 38.60 0.73
N ASN A 1027 -69.57 38.78 0.25
CA ASN A 1027 -69.20 38.52 -1.15
C ASN A 1027 -67.74 38.05 -1.25
N PRO A 1028 -67.48 36.81 -1.72
CA PRO A 1028 -66.13 36.25 -1.79
C PRO A 1028 -65.28 36.81 -2.95
N SER A 1029 -65.87 37.59 -3.87
CA SER A 1029 -65.13 38.22 -4.97
C SER A 1029 -65.83 39.44 -5.56
N LEU A 1030 -65.22 40.63 -5.38
CA LEU A 1030 -65.63 41.90 -5.95
C LEU A 1030 -64.88 42.25 -7.27
N GLY A 1031 -63.93 41.41 -7.72
CA GLY A 1031 -63.06 41.67 -8.87
C GLY A 1031 -62.39 40.41 -9.45
N LYS A 1032 -61.44 40.56 -10.39
CA LYS A 1032 -60.77 39.42 -11.09
C LYS A 1032 -59.74 38.66 -10.24
N SER A 1033 -59.33 39.20 -9.09
CA SER A 1033 -58.39 38.54 -8.17
C SER A 1033 -58.71 38.98 -6.75
N SER A 1034 -59.15 38.05 -5.91
CA SER A 1034 -59.59 38.32 -4.55
C SER A 1034 -58.71 37.55 -3.57
N THR A 1035 -58.23 38.21 -2.50
CA THR A 1035 -57.36 37.57 -1.50
C THR A 1035 -57.80 37.90 -0.09
N LEU A 1036 -57.81 36.91 0.79
CA LEU A 1036 -58.11 37.06 2.21
C LEU A 1036 -57.02 36.41 3.06
N GLN A 1037 -56.44 37.15 4.00
CA GLN A 1037 -55.50 36.61 4.98
C GLN A 1037 -55.57 37.40 6.29
N VAL A 1038 -55.53 36.68 7.41
CA VAL A 1038 -55.43 37.25 8.75
C VAL A 1038 -53.98 37.11 9.25
N SER A 1039 -53.49 38.05 10.04
CA SER A 1039 -52.18 37.94 10.66
C SER A 1039 -52.15 38.57 12.06
N LEU A 1040 -51.24 38.09 12.89
CA LEU A 1040 -50.88 38.69 14.17
C LEU A 1040 -49.52 39.39 14.02
N GLN A 1041 -49.45 40.65 14.45
CA GLN A 1041 -48.30 41.54 14.30
C GLN A 1041 -48.07 42.31 15.61
N ASN A 1042 -47.03 43.16 15.68
CA ASN A 1042 -46.80 44.09 16.81
C ASN A 1042 -46.91 43.47 18.22
N MET A 1043 -46.36 42.25 18.38
CA MET A 1043 -46.50 41.45 19.61
C MET A 1043 -45.18 41.03 20.25
N THR A 1044 -44.02 41.49 19.72
CA THR A 1044 -42.68 41.03 20.15
C THR A 1044 -41.76 42.14 20.65
N ASP A 1045 -42.24 43.38 20.68
CA ASP A 1045 -41.46 44.55 21.11
C ASP A 1045 -41.64 44.80 22.62
N ALA A 1046 -40.60 44.51 23.40
CA ALA A 1046 -40.61 44.65 24.85
C ALA A 1046 -40.66 46.11 25.35
N THR A 1047 -40.57 47.09 24.46
CA THR A 1047 -40.75 48.51 24.81
C THR A 1047 -42.23 48.92 24.90
N LYS A 1048 -43.14 48.09 24.37
CA LYS A 1048 -44.59 48.35 24.40
C LYS A 1048 -45.14 48.13 25.80
N THR A 1049 -45.94 49.10 26.26
CA THR A 1049 -46.47 49.15 27.65
C THR A 1049 -48.00 49.24 27.71
N SER A 1050 -48.67 49.22 26.57
CA SER A 1050 -50.14 49.26 26.49
C SER A 1050 -50.64 48.50 25.24
N PHE A 1051 -51.86 48.00 25.34
CA PHE A 1051 -52.63 47.45 24.22
C PHE A 1051 -53.31 48.58 23.46
N ASP A 1052 -53.04 48.70 22.16
CA ASP A 1052 -53.68 49.65 21.26
C ASP A 1052 -53.32 49.30 19.79
N THR A 1053 -54.17 49.73 18.86
CA THR A 1053 -53.97 49.69 17.40
C THR A 1053 -52.62 50.24 16.93
N THR A 1054 -52.05 51.23 17.64
CA THR A 1054 -50.73 51.81 17.34
C THR A 1054 -49.59 51.32 18.24
N GLN A 1055 -49.92 50.56 19.30
CA GLN A 1055 -48.96 50.01 20.27
C GLN A 1055 -48.86 48.50 20.13
N SER A 1056 -49.13 47.75 21.20
CA SER A 1056 -49.15 46.29 21.15
C SER A 1056 -50.51 45.78 20.70
N HIS A 1057 -50.48 44.76 19.85
CA HIS A 1057 -51.66 44.04 19.39
C HIS A 1057 -52.00 42.83 20.27
N ILE A 1058 -51.30 42.67 21.39
CA ILE A 1058 -51.58 41.61 22.37
C ILE A 1058 -51.50 42.15 23.79
N GLU A 1059 -52.44 41.74 24.62
CA GLU A 1059 -52.34 41.74 26.06
C GLU A 1059 -52.63 40.34 26.57
N TRP A 1060 -51.65 39.80 27.30
CA TRP A 1060 -51.80 38.53 27.97
C TRP A 1060 -51.34 38.68 29.42
N LEU A 1061 -51.92 37.86 30.29
CA LEU A 1061 -51.65 37.89 31.72
C LEU A 1061 -50.92 36.62 32.13
N ASP A 1062 -49.91 36.83 32.95
CA ASP A 1062 -49.37 35.84 33.84
C ASP A 1062 -50.24 35.83 35.11
N ARG A 1063 -51.05 34.79 35.27
CA ARG A 1063 -52.12 34.76 36.28
C ARG A 1063 -52.07 33.50 37.13
N ASP A 1064 -52.18 33.69 38.43
CA ASP A 1064 -52.45 32.63 39.42
C ASP A 1064 -53.83 32.85 40.09
N GLY A 1065 -54.14 32.12 41.16
CA GLY A 1065 -55.43 32.23 41.87
C GLY A 1065 -55.62 33.52 42.69
N GLN A 1066 -54.60 34.38 42.79
CA GLN A 1066 -54.63 35.64 43.55
C GLN A 1066 -54.05 36.85 42.79
N THR A 1067 -53.08 36.64 41.90
CA THR A 1067 -52.33 37.69 41.19
C THR A 1067 -52.49 37.58 39.69
N SER A 1068 -52.46 38.75 39.03
CA SER A 1068 -52.65 38.92 37.60
C SER A 1068 -51.70 40.01 37.12
N GLN A 1069 -50.73 39.66 36.28
CA GLN A 1069 -49.76 40.61 35.74
C GLN A 1069 -49.85 40.67 34.22
N SER A 1070 -50.23 41.83 33.68
CA SER A 1070 -50.33 42.06 32.23
C SER A 1070 -48.96 42.21 31.58
N PHE A 1071 -48.87 41.69 30.36
CA PHE A 1071 -47.75 41.84 29.43
C PHE A 1071 -48.28 42.20 28.04
N PHE A 1072 -47.60 43.15 27.40
CA PHE A 1072 -47.94 43.68 26.09
C PHE A 1072 -46.98 43.19 24.99
N TRP A 1073 -46.27 42.10 25.24
CA TRP A 1073 -45.32 41.52 24.28
C TRP A 1073 -45.03 40.06 24.63
N THR A 1074 -44.43 39.35 23.68
CA THR A 1074 -43.95 37.98 23.78
C THR A 1074 -42.50 37.94 23.30
N ASP A 1075 -41.66 37.08 23.84
CA ASP A 1075 -40.25 36.98 23.41
C ASP A 1075 -40.02 36.04 22.22
N LEU A 1076 -41.05 35.86 21.40
CA LEU A 1076 -41.00 35.06 20.19
C LEU A 1076 -40.03 35.67 19.17
N GLN A 1077 -39.36 34.80 18.40
CA GLN A 1077 -38.48 35.26 17.33
C GLN A 1077 -39.24 35.78 16.10
N THR A 1078 -40.48 35.32 15.92
CA THR A 1078 -41.34 35.65 14.78
C THR A 1078 -42.16 36.91 15.09
N THR A 1079 -41.93 37.98 14.32
CA THR A 1079 -42.63 39.28 14.52
C THR A 1079 -44.03 39.33 13.90
N THR A 1080 -44.30 38.45 12.92
CA THR A 1080 -45.58 38.35 12.21
C THR A 1080 -45.97 36.88 12.02
N VAL A 1081 -47.16 36.50 12.48
CA VAL A 1081 -47.72 35.16 12.24
C VAL A 1081 -48.90 35.29 11.29
N ASN A 1082 -48.77 34.69 10.10
CA ASN A 1082 -49.80 34.73 9.07
C ASN A 1082 -50.70 33.49 9.15
N SER A 1083 -52.02 33.67 9.00
CA SER A 1083 -52.97 32.58 8.78
C SER A 1083 -52.91 32.08 7.33
N THR A 1084 -53.73 31.07 7.02
CA THR A 1084 -53.99 30.62 5.65
C THR A 1084 -54.37 31.78 4.74
N THR A 1085 -53.78 31.82 3.55
CA THR A 1085 -54.16 32.75 2.47
C THR A 1085 -55.26 32.14 1.61
N TYR A 1086 -56.42 32.78 1.53
CA TYR A 1086 -57.50 32.41 0.60
C TYR A 1086 -57.42 33.22 -0.69
N ARG A 1087 -57.79 32.61 -1.83
CA ARG A 1087 -57.75 33.24 -3.17
C ARG A 1087 -58.92 32.81 -4.07
N ASN A 1088 -59.50 33.75 -4.80
CA ASN A 1088 -60.48 33.53 -5.88
C ASN A 1088 -60.09 34.27 -7.17
#